data_AF-A0AAV3W175-F1
#
_entry.id   AF-A0AAV3W175-F1
#
_cell.length_a   1.000
_cell.length_b   1.000
_cell.length_c   1.000
_cell.angle_alpha   90.00
_cell.angle_beta   90.00
_cell.angle_gamma   90.00
#
_symmetry.space_group_name_H-M   'P 1'
#
loop_
_entity.id
_entity.type
_entity.pdbx_description
1 polymer ?
#
loop_
_entity_poly.entity_id
_entity_poly.type
_entity_poly.pdbx_seq_one_letter_code
_entity_poly.pdbx_strand_id
1 'polypeptide(L)'
;MKCTKLKRLSYTEKAKEIVNSLTLEEKVSLMGGNVTLNDMLSDLRDADEQKHYNSYPYPAGGIEKNNVPPMLFCDGPRGVVCSAGKSTCFPVSMLRGATFDTALEEKIGNAIGKEVHGYKGNLFAGVCINLPYNPGWGRSQETYGEESFHLGEMGQALVKGVQDENVIACVKHFAFNQMEISRFKVNVECDKRTEREVFLPHFKKCVEAGAAAIMSSYNLYKGTHCGHHDYLLNQVLKKEWDFDGFVMSDFIWGVRDTVEAANGGQDMEMCCTQFFGDKLVAAVKNGQVKESKIDESALRIVRTLLAFEDAYSNEYDESLIGCEDHIKLALQAAREGITLIKNENNVLPLNKDKARKIVVLGKLGDKEVIGDHGSSQVRPAYVITPLQGIANAAPKAQVVYYNGENLEHAKELAKDADAVIFVVGYNYDDEGEYISEDEFESYTGAVGGDRKNSLGLHENEIKLIQEVGPVNTNSIAVLIGGNMIMMEEWKESVGAIMMAYYPGMEGGTAIGEIIFGDVNPSGKLPYVIPFKESDLPQVNWDTTSQWYDYYHGYTKLEKEGIKPSVPYGFGLSYTKFDFSDANFDASDDSVIAKCTVKNIGKMAGDEVVQMYVGFKNSSVERPVKLLRGFARVNLQPGESKEVTITCPKEELCWYNPKTEQMELEKMEYEAYIGSSSADSDLHMGKVTL
;
A
#
# COMPACT_ATOMS: atom_id res chain seq x y z
N MET A 1 -5.61 14.68 -13.67
CA MET A 1 -4.35 14.37 -14.38
C MET A 1 -4.07 15.34 -15.51
N LYS A 2 -2.88 15.95 -15.53
CA LYS A 2 -2.38 16.79 -16.64
C LYS A 2 -1.92 15.97 -17.85
N CYS A 3 -1.17 14.87 -17.63
CA CYS A 3 -0.73 13.97 -18.70
C CYS A 3 -1.61 12.70 -18.77
N THR A 4 -2.72 12.78 -19.51
CA THR A 4 -3.62 11.64 -19.74
C THR A 4 -3.10 10.68 -20.80
N LYS A 5 -3.67 9.46 -20.89
CA LYS A 5 -3.43 8.53 -22.00
C LYS A 5 -3.63 9.19 -23.38
N LEU A 6 -4.70 9.96 -23.57
CA LEU A 6 -4.94 10.68 -24.82
C LEU A 6 -3.83 11.70 -25.13
N LYS A 7 -3.35 12.43 -24.11
CA LYS A 7 -2.20 13.35 -24.27
C LYS A 7 -0.95 12.56 -24.67
N ARG A 8 -0.62 11.45 -24.01
CA ARG A 8 0.52 10.59 -24.41
C ARG A 8 0.39 10.10 -25.85
N LEU A 9 -0.78 9.57 -26.23
CA LEU A 9 -1.03 9.09 -27.58
C LEU A 9 -0.86 10.17 -28.65
N SER A 10 -1.08 11.46 -28.32
CA SER A 10 -0.82 12.57 -29.24
C SER A 10 0.66 12.75 -29.63
N TYR A 11 1.61 12.19 -28.86
CA TYR A 11 3.04 12.18 -29.17
C TYR A 11 3.46 10.99 -30.03
N THR A 12 2.55 10.08 -30.37
CA THR A 12 2.90 8.83 -31.07
C THR A 12 3.64 9.07 -32.38
N GLU A 13 3.19 10.01 -33.22
CA GLU A 13 3.85 10.27 -34.51
C GLU A 13 5.23 10.90 -34.32
N LYS A 14 5.36 11.88 -33.42
CA LYS A 14 6.67 12.47 -33.06
C LYS A 14 7.65 11.43 -32.52
N ALA A 15 7.17 10.54 -31.65
CA ALA A 15 7.97 9.46 -31.09
C ALA A 15 8.39 8.45 -32.17
N LYS A 16 7.50 8.10 -33.11
CA LYS A 16 7.85 7.24 -34.26
C LYS A 16 8.91 7.89 -35.16
N GLU A 17 8.80 9.18 -35.45
CA GLU A 17 9.80 9.90 -36.24
C GLU A 17 11.19 9.83 -35.58
N ILE A 18 11.25 10.03 -34.26
CA ILE A 18 12.48 9.89 -33.49
C ILE A 18 12.99 8.45 -33.56
N VAL A 19 12.18 7.45 -33.19
CA VAL A 19 12.59 6.03 -33.17
C VAL A 19 13.08 5.55 -34.54
N ASN A 20 12.41 5.96 -35.63
CA ASN A 20 12.82 5.61 -37.00
C ASN A 20 14.16 6.27 -37.42
N SER A 21 14.58 7.33 -36.75
CA SER A 21 15.87 7.99 -36.99
C SER A 21 17.04 7.37 -36.21
N LEU A 22 16.75 6.52 -35.22
CA LEU A 22 17.76 5.90 -34.35
C LEU A 22 18.36 4.64 -34.97
N THR A 23 19.63 4.38 -34.68
CA THR A 23 20.23 3.07 -34.94
C THR A 23 19.68 2.01 -33.98
N LEU A 24 19.91 0.72 -34.26
CA LEU A 24 19.53 -0.35 -33.34
C LEU A 24 20.15 -0.16 -31.95
N GLU A 25 21.44 0.18 -31.88
CA GLU A 25 22.16 0.42 -30.62
C GLU A 25 21.55 1.59 -29.84
N GLU A 26 21.14 2.66 -30.52
CA GLU A 26 20.47 3.81 -29.88
C GLU A 26 19.09 3.44 -29.37
N LYS A 27 18.30 2.66 -30.13
CA LYS A 27 17.01 2.15 -29.65
C LYS A 27 17.18 1.25 -28.42
N VAL A 28 18.18 0.37 -28.43
CA VAL A 28 18.50 -0.48 -27.27
C VAL A 28 18.96 0.35 -26.07
N SER A 29 19.73 1.42 -26.27
CA SER A 29 20.17 2.28 -25.17
C SER A 29 19.02 2.97 -24.42
N LEU A 30 17.87 3.20 -25.06
CA LEU A 30 16.65 3.68 -24.39
C LEU A 30 16.08 2.69 -23.39
N MET A 31 16.39 1.40 -23.54
CA MET A 31 15.82 0.28 -22.78
C MET A 31 16.67 -0.10 -21.56
N GLY A 32 17.74 0.63 -21.26
CA GLY A 32 18.67 0.33 -20.18
C GLY A 32 18.78 1.43 -19.13
N GLY A 33 19.01 1.03 -17.88
CA GLY A 33 19.42 1.94 -16.82
C GLY A 33 20.86 2.45 -16.99
N ASN A 34 21.07 3.72 -16.66
CA ASN A 34 22.34 4.42 -16.88
C ASN A 34 23.23 4.44 -15.62
N VAL A 35 22.84 3.72 -14.56
CA VAL A 35 23.62 3.58 -13.33
C VAL A 35 24.57 2.39 -13.50
N THR A 36 25.85 2.56 -13.16
CA THR A 36 26.77 1.42 -13.16
C THR A 36 26.60 0.61 -11.89
N LEU A 37 26.83 -0.71 -11.98
CA LEU A 37 26.79 -1.57 -10.79
C LEU A 37 27.78 -1.09 -9.72
N ASN A 38 28.95 -0.59 -10.11
CA ASN A 38 29.93 -0.07 -9.16
C ASN A 38 29.43 1.19 -8.43
N ASP A 39 28.78 2.12 -9.13
CA ASP A 39 28.23 3.33 -8.52
C ASP A 39 27.11 2.98 -7.55
N MET A 40 26.19 2.11 -7.98
CA MET A 40 25.13 1.62 -7.10
C MET A 40 25.68 0.90 -5.86
N LEU A 41 26.70 0.05 -6.04
CA LEU A 41 27.32 -0.65 -4.92
C LEU A 41 28.11 0.29 -4.01
N SER A 42 28.68 1.37 -4.52
CA SER A 42 29.32 2.39 -3.69
C SER A 42 28.28 3.18 -2.89
N ASP A 43 27.13 3.53 -3.49
CA ASP A 43 26.02 4.20 -2.81
C ASP A 43 25.40 3.35 -1.70
N LEU A 44 25.36 2.02 -1.91
CA LEU A 44 25.03 1.08 -0.85
C LEU A 44 26.17 1.02 0.19
N ARG A 45 27.38 0.61 -0.18
CA ARG A 45 28.47 0.35 0.77
C ARG A 45 28.82 1.52 1.70
N ASP A 46 28.83 2.73 1.16
CA ASP A 46 29.21 3.94 1.89
C ASP A 46 27.98 4.68 2.47
N ALA A 47 26.87 3.97 2.70
CA ALA A 47 25.63 4.62 3.07
C ALA A 47 25.73 5.34 4.43
N ASP A 48 25.35 6.62 4.44
CA ASP A 48 25.21 7.48 5.61
C ASP A 48 23.97 8.37 5.47
N GLU A 49 23.91 9.48 6.21
CA GLU A 49 22.80 10.44 6.12
C GLU A 49 22.73 11.18 4.77
N GLN A 50 23.84 11.25 4.01
CA GLN A 50 23.99 12.04 2.78
C GLN A 50 24.16 11.19 1.51
N LYS A 51 24.63 9.95 1.63
CA LYS A 51 24.82 9.01 0.52
C LYS A 51 24.10 7.72 0.85
N HIS A 52 23.22 7.22 -0.01
CA HIS A 52 22.54 5.93 0.14
C HIS A 52 21.92 5.51 -1.20
N TYR A 53 21.23 4.36 -1.24
CA TYR A 53 20.41 3.95 -2.38
C TYR A 53 19.49 5.09 -2.87
N ASN A 54 19.47 5.38 -4.17
CA ASN A 54 18.71 6.48 -4.77
C ASN A 54 19.16 7.87 -4.28
N SER A 55 20.46 8.05 -3.98
CA SER A 55 21.07 9.32 -3.52
C SER A 55 20.78 10.53 -4.43
N TYR A 56 20.51 10.26 -5.70
CA TYR A 56 19.94 11.14 -6.71
C TYR A 56 18.93 10.33 -7.55
N PRO A 57 18.05 10.98 -8.36
CA PRO A 57 17.14 10.24 -9.22
C PRO A 57 17.89 9.39 -10.23
N TYR A 58 17.70 8.07 -10.22
CA TYR A 58 18.49 7.18 -11.07
C TYR A 58 18.07 7.27 -12.54
N PRO A 59 19.01 7.60 -13.45
CA PRO A 59 18.69 7.77 -14.87
C PRO A 59 18.54 6.43 -15.60
N ALA A 60 17.63 6.39 -16.56
CA ALA A 60 17.54 5.32 -17.57
C ALA A 60 17.15 5.90 -18.94
N GLY A 61 17.70 5.31 -20.00
CA GLY A 61 17.46 5.75 -21.37
C GLY A 61 17.85 7.21 -21.63
N GLY A 62 17.06 7.89 -22.47
CA GLY A 62 17.33 9.25 -22.95
C GLY A 62 18.22 9.27 -24.20
N ILE A 63 17.99 10.26 -25.09
CA ILE A 63 18.78 10.51 -26.31
C ILE A 63 18.90 12.02 -26.51
N GLU A 64 20.02 12.59 -26.08
CA GLU A 64 20.27 14.03 -26.08
C GLU A 64 20.13 14.66 -27.48
N LYS A 65 20.72 14.04 -28.51
CA LYS A 65 20.69 14.55 -29.90
C LYS A 65 19.26 14.69 -30.47
N ASN A 66 18.29 13.97 -29.91
CA ASN A 66 16.89 13.99 -30.33
C ASN A 66 15.99 14.72 -29.32
N ASN A 67 16.56 15.32 -28.26
CA ASN A 67 15.82 15.93 -27.15
C ASN A 67 14.83 14.95 -26.48
N VAL A 68 15.24 13.69 -26.32
CA VAL A 68 14.50 12.73 -25.49
C VAL A 68 15.15 12.77 -24.10
N PRO A 69 14.46 13.25 -23.06
CA PRO A 69 15.03 13.28 -21.71
C PRO A 69 15.21 11.86 -21.18
N PRO A 70 16.12 11.62 -20.22
CA PRO A 70 16.15 10.37 -19.48
C PRO A 70 14.92 10.23 -18.58
N MET A 71 14.56 8.99 -18.28
CA MET A 71 13.72 8.69 -17.12
C MET A 71 14.58 8.87 -15.86
N LEU A 72 14.06 9.53 -14.83
CA LEU A 72 14.75 9.87 -13.59
C LEU A 72 13.96 9.31 -12.41
N PHE A 73 14.38 8.13 -11.95
CA PHE A 73 13.69 7.28 -10.99
C PHE A 73 13.81 7.77 -9.55
N CYS A 74 12.68 7.81 -8.84
CA CYS A 74 12.61 7.94 -7.38
C CYS A 74 11.67 6.87 -6.78
N ASP A 75 12.11 6.18 -5.73
CA ASP A 75 11.22 5.47 -4.80
C ASP A 75 10.55 6.46 -3.83
N GLY A 76 9.66 6.12 -2.89
CA GLY A 76 9.01 4.83 -2.64
C GLY A 76 7.61 5.01 -2.00
N PRO A 77 6.93 3.91 -1.61
CA PRO A 77 5.48 3.94 -1.33
C PRO A 77 4.99 4.86 -0.20
N ARG A 78 5.85 5.27 0.73
CA ARG A 78 5.51 6.16 1.86
C ARG A 78 6.14 7.56 1.77
N GLY A 79 6.59 7.97 0.59
CA GLY A 79 7.24 9.26 0.35
C GLY A 79 8.48 9.11 -0.51
N VAL A 80 9.08 10.23 -0.92
CA VAL A 80 10.21 10.20 -1.86
C VAL A 80 11.48 9.70 -1.16
N VAL A 81 12.00 8.57 -1.63
CA VAL A 81 13.31 8.03 -1.29
C VAL A 81 14.28 8.58 -2.33
N CYS A 82 14.78 9.78 -2.07
CA CYS A 82 15.85 10.36 -2.87
C CYS A 82 16.64 11.34 -2.01
N SER A 83 17.98 11.26 -2.07
CA SER A 83 18.87 12.16 -1.36
C SER A 83 18.59 12.30 0.16
N ALA A 84 19.20 13.30 0.78
CA ALA A 84 19.41 13.36 2.23
C ALA A 84 18.29 14.05 3.03
N GLY A 85 17.63 13.29 3.90
CA GLY A 85 17.16 13.73 5.23
C GLY A 85 16.08 14.81 5.30
N LYS A 86 15.32 15.07 4.22
CA LYS A 86 14.30 16.12 4.20
C LYS A 86 12.93 15.67 3.70
N SER A 87 12.83 14.49 3.06
CA SER A 87 11.57 14.05 2.45
C SER A 87 10.44 13.91 3.47
N THR A 88 9.21 14.18 3.05
CA THR A 88 8.06 13.89 3.90
C THR A 88 7.89 12.37 4.01
N CYS A 89 8.00 11.83 5.23
CA CYS A 89 7.65 10.44 5.50
C CYS A 89 6.18 10.35 5.89
N PHE A 90 5.33 10.03 4.91
CA PHE A 90 3.92 9.75 5.13
C PHE A 90 3.75 8.43 5.91
N PRO A 91 2.58 8.20 6.53
CA PRO A 91 2.25 6.87 7.02
C PRO A 91 2.36 5.81 5.92
N VAL A 92 2.68 4.57 6.31
CA VAL A 92 2.70 3.45 5.36
C VAL A 92 1.34 3.29 4.67
N SER A 93 1.34 2.77 3.44
CA SER A 93 0.13 2.62 2.62
C SER A 93 -0.98 1.86 3.33
N MET A 94 -0.66 0.90 4.20
CA MET A 94 -1.66 0.16 4.96
C MET A 94 -2.46 1.08 5.90
N LEU A 95 -1.80 2.03 6.58
CA LEU A 95 -2.49 3.04 7.39
C LEU A 95 -3.32 3.97 6.50
N ARG A 96 -2.76 4.41 5.36
CA ARG A 96 -3.49 5.24 4.40
C ARG A 96 -4.73 4.52 3.86
N GLY A 97 -4.66 3.21 3.64
CA GLY A 97 -5.80 2.35 3.33
C GLY A 97 -6.84 2.35 4.45
N ALA A 98 -6.42 2.34 5.71
CA ALA A 98 -7.32 2.43 6.85
C ALA A 98 -8.11 3.75 6.92
N THR A 99 -7.74 4.77 6.13
CA THR A 99 -8.52 6.01 6.02
C THR A 99 -9.80 5.83 5.20
N PHE A 100 -9.82 4.90 4.23
CA PHE A 100 -10.87 4.79 3.21
C PHE A 100 -11.20 6.15 2.56
N ASP A 101 -10.18 6.95 2.27
CA ASP A 101 -10.32 8.28 1.67
C ASP A 101 -9.40 8.43 0.43
N THR A 102 -10.00 8.25 -0.75
CA THR A 102 -9.31 8.42 -2.02
C THR A 102 -8.94 9.88 -2.31
N ALA A 103 -9.66 10.85 -1.75
CA ALA A 103 -9.32 12.26 -1.93
C ALA A 103 -8.10 12.66 -1.10
N LEU A 104 -7.97 12.11 0.12
CA LEU A 104 -6.74 12.25 0.90
C LEU A 104 -5.55 11.59 0.19
N GLU A 105 -5.75 10.38 -0.34
CA GLU A 105 -4.73 9.64 -1.06
C GLU A 105 -4.24 10.39 -2.32
N GLU A 106 -5.16 11.00 -3.07
CA GLU A 106 -4.81 11.86 -4.20
C GLU A 106 -3.98 13.08 -3.75
N LYS A 107 -4.33 13.74 -2.63
CA LYS A 107 -3.53 14.85 -2.08
C LYS A 107 -2.12 14.41 -1.70
N ILE A 108 -1.96 13.22 -1.12
CA ILE A 108 -0.63 12.67 -0.81
C ILE A 108 0.15 12.43 -2.11
N GLY A 109 -0.50 11.90 -3.14
CA GLY A 109 0.11 11.77 -4.47
C GLY A 109 0.58 13.10 -5.06
N ASN A 110 -0.20 14.17 -4.90
CA ASN A 110 0.21 15.51 -5.33
C ASN A 110 1.44 15.99 -4.54
N ALA A 111 1.48 15.80 -3.22
CA ALA A 111 2.63 16.16 -2.40
C ALA A 111 3.90 15.39 -2.82
N ILE A 112 3.78 14.08 -3.02
CA ILE A 112 4.88 13.21 -3.50
C ILE A 112 5.37 13.67 -4.88
N GLY A 113 4.46 13.95 -5.82
CA GLY A 113 4.82 14.42 -7.16
C GLY A 113 5.63 15.73 -7.13
N LYS A 114 5.29 16.66 -6.23
CA LYS A 114 6.05 17.89 -6.01
C LYS A 114 7.44 17.61 -5.44
N GLU A 115 7.56 16.70 -4.48
CA GLU A 115 8.87 16.34 -3.91
C GLU A 115 9.76 15.63 -4.91
N VAL A 116 9.22 14.76 -5.77
CA VAL A 116 9.98 14.12 -6.86
C VAL A 116 10.60 15.19 -7.77
N HIS A 117 9.83 16.21 -8.16
CA HIS A 117 10.38 17.33 -8.92
C HIS A 117 11.38 18.18 -8.13
N GLY A 118 11.17 18.36 -6.83
CA GLY A 118 12.14 19.02 -5.94
C GLY A 118 13.51 18.32 -5.96
N TYR A 119 13.52 16.99 -6.05
CA TYR A 119 14.72 16.18 -6.26
C TYR A 119 15.17 16.07 -7.72
N LYS A 120 14.47 16.73 -8.65
CA LYS A 120 14.71 16.70 -10.10
C LYS A 120 14.46 15.33 -10.74
N GLY A 121 13.65 14.49 -10.10
CA GLY A 121 13.13 13.25 -10.68
C GLY A 121 11.95 13.50 -11.61
N ASN A 122 11.57 12.51 -12.41
CA ASN A 122 10.38 12.56 -13.25
C ASN A 122 9.55 11.26 -13.24
N LEU A 123 9.97 10.26 -12.47
CA LEU A 123 9.24 9.01 -12.24
C LEU A 123 9.19 8.67 -10.75
N PHE A 124 8.01 8.26 -10.29
CA PHE A 124 7.77 7.77 -8.94
C PHE A 124 7.39 6.30 -8.95
N ALA A 125 8.23 5.46 -8.38
CA ALA A 125 8.04 4.01 -8.27
C ALA A 125 7.47 3.57 -6.93
N GLY A 126 6.45 4.27 -6.42
CA GLY A 126 5.85 3.97 -5.12
C GLY A 126 4.41 3.48 -5.15
N VAL A 127 3.78 3.27 -6.31
CA VAL A 127 2.39 2.75 -6.35
C VAL A 127 2.39 1.23 -6.16
N CYS A 128 2.71 0.78 -4.94
CA CYS A 128 2.73 -0.62 -4.57
C CYS A 128 1.31 -1.11 -4.24
N ILE A 129 0.80 -2.07 -5.01
CA ILE A 129 -0.59 -2.54 -4.92
C ILE A 129 -0.70 -4.05 -5.01
N ASN A 130 0.32 -4.82 -4.62
CA ASN A 130 0.13 -6.27 -4.51
C ASN A 130 -0.88 -6.56 -3.38
N LEU A 131 -1.86 -7.43 -3.65
CA LEU A 131 -2.84 -7.87 -2.66
C LEU A 131 -2.14 -8.76 -1.60
N PRO A 132 -2.22 -8.44 -0.30
CA PRO A 132 -1.60 -9.22 0.76
C PRO A 132 -2.39 -10.51 1.03
N TYR A 133 -2.07 -11.58 0.30
CA TYR A 133 -2.75 -12.88 0.41
C TYR A 133 -2.69 -13.48 1.82
N ASN A 134 -1.54 -13.33 2.47
CA ASN A 134 -1.36 -13.57 3.90
C ASN A 134 -0.72 -12.29 4.51
N PRO A 135 -1.20 -11.82 5.68
CA PRO A 135 -0.70 -10.59 6.29
C PRO A 135 0.76 -10.69 6.74
N GLY A 136 1.33 -11.88 6.88
CA GLY A 136 2.72 -12.11 7.23
C GLY A 136 3.73 -11.70 6.15
N TRP A 137 3.29 -11.30 4.96
CA TRP A 137 4.17 -10.80 3.91
C TRP A 137 4.90 -9.52 4.36
N GLY A 138 6.24 -9.52 4.27
CA GLY A 138 7.10 -8.48 4.83
C GLY A 138 6.84 -7.06 4.30
N ARG A 139 6.52 -6.95 3.01
CA ARG A 139 6.19 -5.66 2.35
C ARG A 139 4.71 -5.36 2.31
N SER A 140 3.88 -6.10 3.05
CA SER A 140 2.45 -5.79 3.13
C SER A 140 2.14 -4.41 3.74
N GLN A 141 3.10 -3.77 4.42
CA GLN A 141 3.01 -2.36 4.81
C GLN A 141 2.89 -1.40 3.63
N GLU A 142 3.39 -1.77 2.45
CA GLU A 142 3.42 -0.91 1.26
C GLU A 142 2.13 -0.94 0.43
N THR A 143 1.14 -1.73 0.83
CA THR A 143 -0.16 -1.88 0.13
C THR A 143 -1.33 -1.41 1.00
N TYR A 144 -2.55 -1.30 0.46
CA TYR A 144 -3.69 -0.63 1.14
C TYR A 144 -4.65 -1.54 1.90
N GLY A 145 -4.49 -2.87 1.82
CA GLY A 145 -5.40 -3.82 2.48
C GLY A 145 -5.62 -5.10 1.70
N GLU A 146 -6.50 -5.96 2.21
CA GLU A 146 -6.74 -7.31 1.68
C GLU A 146 -7.84 -7.40 0.60
N GLU A 147 -8.50 -6.29 0.24
CA GLU A 147 -9.63 -6.30 -0.71
C GLU A 147 -9.25 -5.61 -2.03
N SER A 148 -9.43 -6.32 -3.15
CA SER A 148 -8.94 -5.90 -4.48
C SER A 148 -9.61 -4.62 -5.00
N PHE A 149 -10.90 -4.41 -4.75
CA PHE A 149 -11.58 -3.16 -5.14
C PHE A 149 -11.05 -1.97 -4.33
N HIS A 150 -10.93 -2.08 -3.00
CA HIS A 150 -10.33 -1.04 -2.15
C HIS A 150 -8.90 -0.71 -2.58
N LEU A 151 -8.10 -1.76 -2.83
CA LEU A 151 -6.72 -1.64 -3.27
C LEU A 151 -6.59 -0.89 -4.60
N GLY A 152 -7.48 -1.19 -5.55
CA GLY A 152 -7.54 -0.50 -6.84
C GLY A 152 -8.01 0.96 -6.71
N GLU A 153 -8.97 1.25 -5.83
CA GLU A 153 -9.46 2.62 -5.56
C GLU A 153 -8.37 3.52 -4.97
N MET A 154 -7.64 3.04 -3.96
CA MET A 154 -6.54 3.78 -3.37
C MET A 154 -5.36 3.91 -4.34
N GLY A 155 -5.01 2.83 -5.04
CA GLY A 155 -3.94 2.84 -6.05
C GLY A 155 -4.19 3.84 -7.19
N GLN A 156 -5.41 3.90 -7.72
CA GLN A 156 -5.74 4.87 -8.77
C GLN A 156 -5.70 6.32 -8.29
N ALA A 157 -6.04 6.57 -7.02
CA ALA A 157 -5.98 7.90 -6.44
C ALA A 157 -4.53 8.39 -6.34
N LEU A 158 -3.61 7.51 -5.91
CA LEU A 158 -2.17 7.82 -5.90
C LEU A 158 -1.63 8.10 -7.31
N VAL A 159 -1.99 7.25 -8.29
CA VAL A 159 -1.62 7.45 -9.70
C VAL A 159 -2.08 8.81 -10.20
N LYS A 160 -3.34 9.18 -9.94
CA LYS A 160 -3.90 10.47 -10.35
C LYS A 160 -3.13 11.62 -9.72
N GLY A 161 -2.94 11.61 -8.40
CA GLY A 161 -2.27 12.67 -7.68
C GLY A 161 -0.83 12.90 -8.13
N VAL A 162 -0.06 11.82 -8.32
CA VAL A 162 1.33 11.91 -8.80
C VAL A 162 1.40 12.46 -10.23
N GLN A 163 0.54 11.94 -11.14
CA GLN A 163 0.55 12.38 -12.53
C GLN A 163 -0.09 13.77 -12.75
N ASP A 164 -0.85 14.29 -11.78
CA ASP A 164 -1.30 15.68 -11.77
C ASP A 164 -0.17 16.69 -11.58
N GLU A 165 0.96 16.24 -11.04
CA GLU A 165 2.19 17.03 -10.98
C GLU A 165 3.14 16.76 -12.17
N ASN A 166 2.70 16.04 -13.20
CA ASN A 166 3.54 15.63 -14.34
C ASN A 166 4.74 14.74 -13.94
N VAL A 167 4.56 13.90 -12.93
CA VAL A 167 5.50 12.80 -12.62
C VAL A 167 4.91 11.50 -13.14
N ILE A 168 5.72 10.64 -13.76
CA ILE A 168 5.32 9.32 -14.22
C ILE A 168 5.05 8.45 -12.99
N ALA A 169 3.79 8.07 -12.75
CA ALA A 169 3.46 7.10 -11.72
C ALA A 169 3.74 5.69 -12.23
N CYS A 170 4.54 4.93 -11.47
CA CYS A 170 4.85 3.55 -11.75
C CYS A 170 4.15 2.61 -10.75
N VAL A 171 3.29 1.73 -11.30
CA VAL A 171 2.51 0.75 -10.55
C VAL A 171 3.30 -0.54 -10.39
N LYS A 172 3.44 -1.03 -9.15
CA LYS A 172 4.31 -2.17 -8.81
C LYS A 172 3.66 -3.14 -7.80
N HIS A 173 4.07 -4.39 -7.73
CA HIS A 173 4.95 -5.11 -8.66
C HIS A 173 4.08 -6.09 -9.46
N PHE A 174 4.05 -5.94 -10.78
CA PHE A 174 3.17 -6.70 -11.66
C PHE A 174 3.82 -8.04 -12.05
N ALA A 175 3.38 -9.18 -11.52
CA ALA A 175 2.33 -9.41 -10.53
C ALA A 175 2.77 -10.50 -9.53
N PHE A 176 1.92 -10.81 -8.54
CA PHE A 176 2.13 -11.93 -7.60
C PHE A 176 3.38 -11.85 -6.70
N ASN A 177 3.85 -10.63 -6.39
CA ASN A 177 4.97 -10.44 -5.46
C ASN A 177 4.45 -10.28 -4.03
N GLN A 178 4.22 -11.40 -3.32
CA GLN A 178 3.72 -11.41 -1.93
C GLN A 178 4.57 -12.23 -0.97
N MET A 179 5.84 -12.46 -1.27
CA MET A 179 6.77 -13.22 -0.42
C MET A 179 8.17 -12.66 -0.56
N GLU A 180 8.74 -12.08 0.49
CA GLU A 180 10.06 -11.46 0.39
C GLU A 180 11.20 -12.48 0.42
N ILE A 181 11.10 -13.50 1.27
CA ILE A 181 12.17 -14.48 1.46
C ILE A 181 12.41 -15.31 0.20
N SER A 182 11.36 -15.51 -0.59
CA SER A 182 11.35 -16.37 -1.76
C SER A 182 11.18 -15.61 -3.08
N ARG A 183 11.08 -14.26 -3.07
CA ARG A 183 10.72 -13.44 -4.25
C ARG A 183 11.55 -13.72 -5.50
N PHE A 184 12.82 -14.10 -5.33
CA PHE A 184 13.74 -14.34 -6.43
C PHE A 184 13.66 -15.75 -7.05
N LYS A 185 12.94 -16.68 -6.41
CA LYS A 185 12.91 -18.11 -6.80
C LYS A 185 11.52 -18.73 -6.86
N VAL A 186 10.51 -18.14 -6.21
CA VAL A 186 9.18 -18.74 -6.14
C VAL A 186 8.47 -18.66 -7.47
N ASN A 187 7.88 -19.79 -7.86
CA ASN A 187 6.86 -19.88 -8.89
C ASN A 187 5.47 -19.85 -8.25
N VAL A 188 4.72 -18.80 -8.54
CA VAL A 188 3.33 -18.66 -8.10
C VAL A 188 2.39 -19.25 -9.15
N GLU A 189 1.37 -19.96 -8.69
CA GLU A 189 0.30 -20.49 -9.52
C GLU A 189 -1.07 -20.24 -8.89
N CYS A 190 -2.07 -20.02 -9.74
CA CYS A 190 -3.48 -19.99 -9.36
C CYS A 190 -4.34 -20.34 -10.58
N ASP A 191 -5.60 -20.69 -10.34
CA ASP A 191 -6.57 -20.87 -11.41
C ASP A 191 -6.89 -19.55 -12.11
N LYS A 192 -7.52 -19.65 -13.28
CA LYS A 192 -7.75 -18.49 -14.14
C LYS A 192 -8.70 -17.46 -13.54
N ARG A 193 -9.69 -17.88 -12.76
CA ARG A 193 -10.62 -16.96 -12.10
C ARG A 193 -9.92 -16.25 -10.96
N THR A 194 -9.13 -16.95 -10.16
CA THR A 194 -8.31 -16.34 -9.11
C THR A 194 -7.36 -15.27 -9.66
N GLU A 195 -6.65 -15.56 -10.76
CA GLU A 195 -5.84 -14.58 -11.47
C GLU A 195 -6.66 -13.33 -11.85
N ARG A 196 -7.78 -13.52 -12.55
CA ARG A 196 -8.54 -12.45 -13.20
C ARG A 196 -9.50 -11.69 -12.28
N GLU A 197 -9.89 -12.26 -11.15
CA GLU A 197 -10.86 -11.68 -10.22
C GLU A 197 -10.23 -11.24 -8.89
N VAL A 198 -9.02 -11.72 -8.54
CA VAL A 198 -8.37 -11.39 -7.26
C VAL A 198 -7.08 -10.59 -7.47
N PHE A 199 -6.12 -11.16 -8.20
CA PHE A 199 -4.74 -10.66 -8.20
C PHE A 199 -4.40 -9.63 -9.27
N LEU A 200 -5.22 -9.50 -10.31
CA LEU A 200 -5.03 -8.56 -11.41
C LEU A 200 -5.97 -7.33 -11.45
N PRO A 201 -7.21 -7.35 -10.90
CA PRO A 201 -8.15 -6.22 -11.08
C PRO A 201 -7.66 -4.86 -10.60
N HIS A 202 -6.97 -4.79 -9.46
CA HIS A 202 -6.44 -3.52 -8.92
C HIS A 202 -5.36 -2.90 -9.83
N PHE A 203 -4.54 -3.72 -10.50
CA PHE A 203 -3.61 -3.24 -11.53
C PHE A 203 -4.37 -2.69 -12.74
N LYS A 204 -5.38 -3.41 -13.23
CA LYS A 204 -6.24 -2.95 -14.34
C LYS A 204 -6.84 -1.58 -14.04
N LYS A 205 -7.34 -1.39 -12.83
CA LYS A 205 -7.95 -0.13 -12.38
C LYS A 205 -6.96 1.04 -12.44
N CYS A 206 -5.71 0.82 -12.05
CA CYS A 206 -4.66 1.84 -12.16
C CYS A 206 -4.27 2.13 -13.63
N VAL A 207 -4.25 1.11 -14.48
CA VAL A 207 -4.02 1.26 -15.93
C VAL A 207 -5.14 2.06 -16.59
N GLU A 208 -6.40 1.75 -16.28
CA GLU A 208 -7.58 2.47 -16.77
C GLU A 208 -7.62 3.92 -16.24
N ALA A 209 -7.15 4.13 -15.01
CA ALA A 209 -6.91 5.45 -14.45
C ALA A 209 -5.72 6.18 -15.09
N GLY A 210 -5.02 5.58 -16.05
CA GLY A 210 -4.04 6.25 -16.89
C GLY A 210 -2.61 6.19 -16.38
N ALA A 211 -2.25 5.22 -15.53
CA ALA A 211 -0.86 4.96 -15.15
C ALA A 211 0.06 4.91 -16.38
N ALA A 212 1.26 5.48 -16.26
CA ALA A 212 2.20 5.65 -17.37
C ALA A 212 3.37 4.67 -17.33
N ALA A 213 3.61 4.00 -16.21
CA ALA A 213 4.61 2.95 -16.08
C ALA A 213 4.11 1.79 -15.20
N ILE A 214 4.64 0.60 -15.48
CA ILE A 214 4.44 -0.63 -14.70
C ILE A 214 5.81 -1.19 -14.36
N MET A 215 6.03 -1.63 -13.12
CA MET A 215 7.22 -2.38 -12.74
C MET A 215 6.87 -3.86 -12.63
N SER A 216 7.57 -4.72 -13.36
CA SER A 216 7.38 -6.17 -13.30
C SER A 216 8.01 -6.76 -12.04
N SER A 217 7.41 -7.80 -11.46
CA SER A 217 7.94 -8.47 -10.26
C SER A 217 9.10 -9.45 -10.53
N TYR A 218 9.85 -9.78 -9.47
CA TYR A 218 10.95 -10.75 -9.50
C TYR A 218 10.50 -12.20 -9.70
N ASN A 219 9.39 -12.59 -9.08
CA ASN A 219 8.95 -13.97 -9.00
C ASN A 219 8.52 -14.54 -10.35
N LEU A 220 8.39 -15.87 -10.41
CA LEU A 220 7.79 -16.55 -11.55
C LEU A 220 6.27 -16.64 -11.37
N TYR A 221 5.56 -16.65 -12.48
CA TYR A 221 4.17 -17.05 -12.58
C TYR A 221 4.07 -18.16 -13.63
N LYS A 222 3.51 -19.31 -13.27
CA LYS A 222 3.37 -20.48 -14.17
C LYS A 222 4.66 -20.84 -14.93
N GLY A 223 5.79 -20.81 -14.22
CA GLY A 223 7.11 -21.23 -14.70
C GLY A 223 7.89 -20.17 -15.47
N THR A 224 7.36 -18.96 -15.64
CA THR A 224 8.05 -17.85 -16.34
C THR A 224 8.17 -16.64 -15.42
N HIS A 225 9.33 -15.98 -15.38
CA HIS A 225 9.49 -14.72 -14.64
C HIS A 225 8.44 -13.70 -15.10
N CYS A 226 7.83 -12.96 -14.18
CA CYS A 226 6.76 -12.02 -14.52
C CYS A 226 7.22 -10.96 -15.52
N GLY A 227 8.46 -10.47 -15.39
CA GLY A 227 9.11 -9.57 -16.36
C GLY A 227 9.39 -10.19 -17.74
N HIS A 228 9.28 -11.50 -17.90
CA HIS A 228 9.49 -12.22 -19.17
C HIS A 228 8.18 -12.78 -19.74
N HIS A 229 7.05 -12.57 -19.06
CA HIS A 229 5.85 -13.35 -19.30
C HIS A 229 4.96 -12.73 -20.39
N ASP A 230 5.04 -13.25 -21.62
CA ASP A 230 4.27 -12.76 -22.79
C ASP A 230 2.77 -12.63 -22.50
N TYR A 231 2.18 -13.64 -21.85
CA TYR A 231 0.77 -13.56 -21.44
C TYR A 231 0.50 -12.37 -20.51
N LEU A 232 1.28 -12.14 -19.45
CA LEU A 232 1.02 -11.03 -18.52
C LEU A 232 1.28 -9.66 -19.16
N LEU A 233 2.44 -9.46 -19.78
CA LEU A 233 2.84 -8.12 -20.24
C LEU A 233 2.26 -7.78 -21.61
N ASN A 234 2.37 -8.68 -22.59
CA ASN A 234 1.89 -8.39 -23.95
C ASN A 234 0.38 -8.63 -24.09
N GLN A 235 -0.13 -9.78 -23.63
CA GLN A 235 -1.52 -10.15 -23.86
C GLN A 235 -2.46 -9.43 -22.89
N VAL A 236 -2.27 -9.57 -21.58
CA VAL A 236 -3.14 -8.93 -20.59
C VAL A 236 -2.92 -7.43 -20.53
N LEU A 237 -1.73 -7.00 -20.14
CA LEU A 237 -1.48 -5.58 -19.86
C LEU A 237 -1.55 -4.72 -21.13
N LYS A 238 -0.74 -5.03 -22.15
CA LYS A 238 -0.61 -4.17 -23.35
C LYS A 238 -1.77 -4.31 -24.32
N LYS A 239 -2.34 -5.51 -24.51
CA LYS A 239 -3.39 -5.76 -25.51
C LYS A 239 -4.80 -5.73 -24.93
N GLU A 240 -5.09 -6.52 -23.89
CA GLU A 240 -6.45 -6.59 -23.33
C GLU A 240 -6.83 -5.32 -22.56
N TRP A 241 -5.91 -4.78 -21.74
CA TRP A 241 -6.14 -3.55 -20.98
C TRP A 241 -5.73 -2.28 -21.73
N ASP A 242 -5.19 -2.44 -22.95
CA ASP A 242 -4.77 -1.34 -23.82
C ASP A 242 -3.79 -0.37 -23.12
N PHE A 243 -2.83 -0.91 -22.37
CA PHE A 243 -1.81 -0.09 -21.71
C PHE A 243 -0.90 0.58 -22.75
N ASP A 244 -0.76 1.90 -22.67
CA ASP A 244 0.04 2.72 -23.58
C ASP A 244 1.38 3.17 -22.98
N GLY A 245 1.63 2.94 -21.70
CA GLY A 245 2.92 3.24 -21.08
C GLY A 245 4.03 2.24 -21.43
N PHE A 246 5.08 2.22 -20.61
CA PHE A 246 6.18 1.25 -20.69
C PHE A 246 6.28 0.39 -19.43
N VAL A 247 6.89 -0.79 -19.58
CA VAL A 247 7.18 -1.73 -18.48
C VAL A 247 8.67 -1.65 -18.14
N MET A 248 8.99 -1.33 -16.89
CA MET A 248 10.34 -1.38 -16.33
C MET A 248 10.52 -2.60 -15.43
N SER A 249 11.74 -3.10 -15.28
CA SER A 249 11.99 -4.24 -14.41
C SER A 249 12.10 -3.75 -12.98
N ASP A 250 11.89 -4.66 -12.02
CA ASP A 250 12.48 -4.47 -10.70
C ASP A 250 14.02 -4.52 -10.81
N PHE A 251 14.72 -4.05 -9.79
CA PHE A 251 16.14 -3.69 -9.87
C PHE A 251 17.07 -4.90 -9.92
N ILE A 252 18.08 -4.85 -10.80
CA ILE A 252 19.21 -5.80 -10.94
C ILE A 252 18.78 -7.22 -11.37
N TRP A 253 17.87 -7.84 -10.63
CA TRP A 253 17.44 -9.23 -10.79
C TRP A 253 16.08 -9.39 -11.44
N GLY A 254 15.45 -8.29 -11.86
CA GLY A 254 14.16 -8.29 -12.54
C GLY A 254 14.22 -8.81 -13.98
N VAL A 255 15.39 -8.71 -14.62
CA VAL A 255 15.68 -9.37 -15.90
C VAL A 255 16.70 -10.47 -15.68
N ARG A 256 16.43 -11.68 -16.20
CA ARG A 256 17.34 -12.83 -16.07
C ARG A 256 17.74 -13.48 -17.39
N ASP A 257 17.03 -13.16 -18.47
CA ASP A 257 17.32 -13.63 -19.82
C ASP A 257 16.97 -12.54 -20.84
N THR A 258 17.94 -12.19 -21.71
CA THR A 258 17.79 -11.12 -22.70
C THR A 258 16.67 -11.41 -23.71
N VAL A 259 16.59 -12.64 -24.21
CA VAL A 259 15.68 -13.00 -25.32
C VAL A 259 14.26 -13.19 -24.80
N GLU A 260 14.11 -13.86 -23.67
CA GLU A 260 12.80 -14.06 -23.04
C GLU A 260 12.19 -12.74 -22.59
N ALA A 261 12.95 -11.86 -21.91
CA ALA A 261 12.45 -10.57 -21.46
C ALA A 261 12.00 -9.67 -22.63
N ALA A 262 12.83 -9.54 -23.65
CA ALA A 262 12.52 -8.69 -24.81
C ALA A 262 11.31 -9.19 -25.60
N ASN A 263 11.18 -10.51 -25.79
CA ASN A 263 10.01 -11.09 -26.46
C ASN A 263 8.77 -11.07 -25.54
N GLY A 264 8.98 -11.22 -24.23
CA GLY A 264 7.95 -11.26 -23.20
C GLY A 264 7.25 -9.92 -22.94
N GLY A 265 7.84 -8.81 -23.41
CA GLY A 265 7.23 -7.48 -23.32
C GLY A 265 7.85 -6.57 -22.26
N GLN A 266 9.04 -6.88 -21.75
CA GLN A 266 9.83 -5.96 -20.94
C GLN A 266 10.33 -4.80 -21.81
N ASP A 267 10.07 -3.54 -21.43
CA ASP A 267 10.51 -2.39 -22.23
C ASP A 267 11.84 -1.81 -21.72
N MET A 268 12.07 -1.84 -20.41
CA MET A 268 13.26 -1.25 -19.78
C MET A 268 13.85 -2.15 -18.68
N GLU A 269 15.15 -2.36 -18.69
CA GLU A 269 15.93 -3.03 -17.64
C GLU A 269 16.46 -2.01 -16.64
N MET A 270 16.16 -2.20 -15.36
CA MET A 270 16.56 -1.32 -14.28
C MET A 270 17.50 -2.00 -13.29
N CYS A 271 18.38 -1.27 -12.60
CA CYS A 271 18.88 0.07 -12.89
C CYS A 271 20.26 0.03 -13.55
N CYS A 272 20.90 -1.13 -13.56
CA CYS A 272 22.20 -1.40 -14.16
C CYS A 272 22.01 -2.30 -15.38
N THR A 273 22.35 -1.82 -16.58
CA THR A 273 22.19 -2.61 -17.80
C THR A 273 23.12 -3.82 -17.84
N GLN A 274 22.55 -5.03 -17.80
CA GLN A 274 23.26 -6.31 -17.91
C GLN A 274 22.76 -7.16 -19.08
N PHE A 275 21.51 -6.99 -19.48
CA PHE A 275 20.82 -7.81 -20.47
C PHE A 275 20.34 -6.99 -21.69
N PHE A 276 19.86 -5.77 -21.49
CA PHE A 276 19.31 -4.88 -22.52
C PHE A 276 20.37 -3.90 -23.08
N GLY A 277 21.63 -4.33 -23.13
CA GLY A 277 22.72 -3.63 -23.81
C GLY A 277 23.22 -4.42 -25.02
N ASP A 278 24.53 -4.63 -25.12
CA ASP A 278 25.18 -5.37 -26.21
C ASP A 278 24.59 -6.77 -26.46
N LYS A 279 24.14 -7.46 -25.40
CA LYS A 279 23.48 -8.77 -25.51
C LYS A 279 22.19 -8.67 -26.32
N LEU A 280 21.37 -7.64 -26.11
CA LEU A 280 20.12 -7.46 -26.83
C LEU A 280 20.37 -7.07 -28.29
N VAL A 281 21.35 -6.20 -28.55
CA VAL A 281 21.79 -5.88 -29.91
C VAL A 281 22.22 -7.15 -30.66
N ALA A 282 23.01 -8.01 -30.00
CA ALA A 282 23.44 -9.28 -30.57
C ALA A 282 22.25 -10.23 -30.83
N ALA A 283 21.31 -10.35 -29.89
CA ALA A 283 20.11 -11.17 -30.04
C ALA A 283 19.26 -10.73 -31.25
N VAL A 284 19.14 -9.42 -31.49
CA VAL A 284 18.44 -8.88 -32.66
C VAL A 284 19.18 -9.19 -33.95
N LYS A 285 20.50 -8.95 -34.00
CA LYS A 285 21.35 -9.25 -35.18
C LYS A 285 21.37 -10.75 -35.52
N ASN A 286 21.23 -11.61 -34.52
CA ASN A 286 21.15 -13.06 -34.67
C ASN A 286 19.73 -13.57 -34.98
N GLY A 287 18.72 -12.70 -35.04
CA GLY A 287 17.34 -13.05 -35.35
C GLY A 287 16.55 -13.72 -34.22
N GLN A 288 17.07 -13.70 -32.99
CA GLN A 288 16.41 -14.25 -31.79
C GLN A 288 15.34 -13.31 -31.24
N VAL A 289 15.52 -12.01 -31.46
CA VAL A 289 14.54 -10.94 -31.18
C VAL A 289 14.32 -10.17 -32.47
N LYS A 290 13.06 -9.89 -32.82
CA LYS A 290 12.76 -9.08 -34.01
C LYS A 290 13.06 -7.60 -33.70
N GLU A 291 13.69 -6.87 -34.61
CA GLU A 291 13.94 -5.43 -34.43
C GLU A 291 12.63 -4.65 -34.17
N SER A 292 11.52 -5.08 -34.78
CA SER A 292 10.21 -4.47 -34.53
C SER A 292 9.76 -4.51 -33.05
N LYS A 293 10.27 -5.46 -32.25
CA LYS A 293 10.02 -5.49 -30.80
C LYS A 293 10.77 -4.37 -30.08
N ILE A 294 11.98 -4.08 -30.52
CA ILE A 294 12.77 -2.95 -30.02
C ILE A 294 12.09 -1.63 -30.42
N ASP A 295 11.57 -1.54 -31.65
CA ASP A 295 10.80 -0.37 -32.10
C ASP A 295 9.55 -0.13 -31.24
N GLU A 296 8.82 -1.19 -30.90
CA GLU A 296 7.63 -1.14 -30.03
C GLU A 296 7.98 -0.62 -28.63
N SER A 297 9.05 -1.14 -28.01
CA SER A 297 9.50 -0.72 -26.66
C SER A 297 10.05 0.71 -26.67
N ALA A 298 10.91 1.04 -27.63
CA ALA A 298 11.46 2.40 -27.78
C ALA A 298 10.34 3.43 -28.00
N LEU A 299 9.32 3.09 -28.82
CA LEU A 299 8.16 3.96 -29.03
C LEU A 299 7.41 4.25 -27.73
N ARG A 300 7.18 3.24 -26.88
CA ARG A 300 6.48 3.40 -25.59
C ARG A 300 7.25 4.31 -24.65
N ILE A 301 8.57 4.12 -24.56
CA ILE A 301 9.47 4.91 -23.71
C ILE A 301 9.50 6.35 -24.19
N VAL A 302 9.86 6.59 -25.46
CA VAL A 302 10.00 7.94 -26.03
C VAL A 302 8.67 8.70 -25.99
N ARG A 303 7.56 8.08 -26.36
CA ARG A 303 6.23 8.72 -26.32
C ARG A 303 5.89 9.19 -24.91
N THR A 304 6.10 8.33 -23.93
CA THR A 304 5.77 8.64 -22.54
C THR A 304 6.64 9.77 -22.02
N LEU A 305 7.95 9.69 -22.19
CA LEU A 305 8.89 10.71 -21.73
C LEU A 305 8.60 12.08 -22.37
N LEU A 306 8.38 12.14 -23.68
CA LEU A 306 8.06 13.41 -24.37
C LEU A 306 6.74 14.03 -23.88
N ALA A 307 5.74 13.20 -23.58
CA ALA A 307 4.44 13.69 -23.15
C ALA A 307 4.46 14.30 -21.74
N PHE A 308 5.27 13.74 -20.83
CA PHE A 308 5.47 14.26 -19.48
C PHE A 308 6.42 15.47 -19.46
N GLU A 309 7.47 15.47 -20.28
CA GLU A 309 8.40 16.60 -20.43
C GLU A 309 7.68 17.86 -20.93
N ASP A 310 6.86 17.77 -21.97
CA ASP A 310 6.12 18.94 -22.51
C ASP A 310 5.08 19.49 -21.51
N ALA A 311 4.58 18.65 -20.61
CA ALA A 311 3.63 19.06 -19.60
C ALA A 311 4.31 19.78 -18.41
N TYR A 312 5.64 19.66 -18.30
CA TYR A 312 6.45 20.30 -17.27
C TYR A 312 6.45 21.82 -17.46
N SER A 313 5.86 22.56 -16.51
CA SER A 313 5.57 23.99 -16.66
C SER A 313 5.85 24.84 -15.43
N ASN A 314 6.42 24.25 -14.36
CA ASN A 314 6.61 24.92 -13.08
C ASN A 314 8.09 24.92 -12.65
N GLU A 315 8.50 25.96 -11.92
CA GLU A 315 9.73 25.96 -11.12
C GLU A 315 9.45 25.20 -9.82
N TYR A 316 9.77 23.91 -9.80
CA TYR A 316 9.86 23.14 -8.57
C TYR A 316 11.30 23.26 -8.05
N ASP A 317 11.46 23.66 -6.78
CA ASP A 317 12.77 23.70 -6.14
C ASP A 317 12.77 22.89 -4.82
N GLU A 318 13.94 22.76 -4.21
CA GLU A 318 14.15 21.96 -3.01
C GLU A 318 13.33 22.43 -1.79
N SER A 319 12.73 23.63 -1.79
CA SER A 319 11.88 24.13 -0.70
C SER A 319 10.55 23.38 -0.56
N LEU A 320 10.14 22.63 -1.59
CA LEU A 320 8.93 21.81 -1.56
C LEU A 320 9.14 20.48 -0.82
N ILE A 321 10.38 20.04 -0.70
CA ILE A 321 10.76 18.79 -0.03
C ILE A 321 10.56 18.97 1.47
N GLY A 322 9.71 18.14 2.09
CA GLY A 322 9.49 18.21 3.53
C GLY A 322 8.84 19.51 3.99
N CYS A 323 8.12 20.21 3.11
CA CYS A 323 7.53 21.49 3.47
C CYS A 323 6.42 21.32 4.53
N GLU A 324 6.11 22.41 5.24
CA GLU A 324 5.15 22.39 6.36
C GLU A 324 3.78 21.81 5.96
N ASP A 325 3.31 22.10 4.74
CA ASP A 325 2.03 21.59 4.25
C ASP A 325 2.05 20.08 4.02
N HIS A 326 3.16 19.52 3.53
CA HIS A 326 3.31 18.08 3.36
C HIS A 326 3.41 17.37 4.71
N ILE A 327 4.13 17.96 5.67
CA ILE A 327 4.22 17.44 7.05
C ILE A 327 2.83 17.44 7.72
N LYS A 328 2.05 18.52 7.57
CA LYS A 328 0.66 18.59 8.05
C LYS A 328 -0.22 17.52 7.41
N LEU A 329 0.00 17.24 6.12
CA LEU A 329 -0.72 16.19 5.41
C LEU A 329 -0.33 14.79 5.92
N ALA A 330 0.94 14.55 6.24
CA ALA A 330 1.38 13.30 6.88
C ALA A 330 0.71 13.11 8.26
N LEU A 331 0.63 14.18 9.05
CA LEU A 331 -0.09 14.18 10.34
C LEU A 331 -1.60 13.94 10.15
N GLN A 332 -2.22 14.57 9.14
CA GLN A 332 -3.62 14.33 8.80
C GLN A 332 -3.87 12.85 8.48
N ALA A 333 -3.03 12.25 7.62
CA ALA A 333 -3.16 10.84 7.27
C ALA A 333 -3.01 9.92 8.49
N ALA A 334 -2.05 10.20 9.39
CA ALA A 334 -1.89 9.46 10.63
C ALA A 334 -3.16 9.55 11.51
N ARG A 335 -3.68 10.75 11.73
CA ARG A 335 -4.92 10.98 12.52
C ARG A 335 -6.12 10.22 11.97
N GLU A 336 -6.26 10.21 10.65
CA GLU A 336 -7.44 9.66 9.99
C GLU A 336 -7.42 8.13 9.85
N GLY A 337 -6.22 7.52 9.84
CA GLY A 337 -6.04 6.07 9.63
C GLY A 337 -5.72 5.26 10.90
N ILE A 338 -5.22 5.88 11.98
CA ILE A 338 -5.08 5.19 13.28
C ILE A 338 -6.47 4.67 13.70
N THR A 339 -6.55 3.37 13.97
CA THR A 339 -7.82 2.65 14.13
C THR A 339 -8.00 2.18 15.56
N LEU A 340 -9.05 2.65 16.24
CA LEU A 340 -9.42 2.18 17.56
C LEU A 340 -10.19 0.85 17.45
N ILE A 341 -9.66 -0.23 18.03
CA ILE A 341 -10.22 -1.59 17.92
C ILE A 341 -11.07 -1.91 19.16
N LYS A 342 -10.57 -1.57 20.35
CA LYS A 342 -11.21 -1.87 21.63
C LYS A 342 -11.18 -0.61 22.51
N ASN A 343 -12.27 -0.33 23.22
CA ASN A 343 -12.34 0.73 24.21
C ASN A 343 -13.39 0.40 25.30
N GLU A 344 -13.05 -0.51 26.19
CA GLU A 344 -13.90 -0.91 27.30
C GLU A 344 -13.93 0.16 28.39
N ASN A 345 -15.08 0.29 29.05
CA ASN A 345 -15.31 1.26 30.13
C ASN A 345 -14.99 2.73 29.78
N ASN A 346 -14.85 3.04 28.49
CA ASN A 346 -14.38 4.33 27.98
C ASN A 346 -13.03 4.74 28.61
N VAL A 347 -12.06 3.82 28.65
CA VAL A 347 -10.67 4.13 29.06
C VAL A 347 -10.12 5.29 28.22
N LEU A 348 -10.36 5.27 26.91
CA LEU A 348 -10.03 6.37 26.02
C LEU A 348 -11.26 7.23 25.69
N PRO A 349 -11.08 8.55 25.48
CA PRO A 349 -9.83 9.29 25.65
C PRO A 349 -9.48 9.55 27.13
N LEU A 350 -8.19 9.61 27.43
CA LEU A 350 -7.68 10.01 28.74
C LEU A 350 -7.93 11.50 29.00
N ASN A 351 -8.22 11.85 30.25
CA ASN A 351 -8.41 13.25 30.64
C ASN A 351 -7.07 13.91 30.99
N LYS A 352 -6.54 14.73 30.06
CA LYS A 352 -5.25 15.45 30.23
C LYS A 352 -5.20 16.44 31.40
N ASP A 353 -6.35 16.90 31.92
CA ASP A 353 -6.39 17.78 33.09
C ASP A 353 -6.31 17.02 34.42
N LYS A 354 -6.67 15.73 34.41
CA LYS A 354 -6.64 14.85 35.58
C LYS A 354 -5.41 13.97 35.63
N ALA A 355 -4.86 13.58 34.48
CA ALA A 355 -3.65 12.77 34.41
C ALA A 355 -2.46 13.48 35.08
N ARG A 356 -1.81 12.81 36.02
CA ARG A 356 -0.62 13.26 36.75
C ARG A 356 0.58 12.37 36.48
N LYS A 357 0.39 11.05 36.32
CA LYS A 357 1.44 10.09 36.00
C LYS A 357 0.97 9.11 34.94
N ILE A 358 1.69 9.04 33.82
CA ILE A 358 1.44 8.10 32.73
C ILE A 358 2.69 7.26 32.57
N VAL A 359 2.52 5.94 32.42
CA VAL A 359 3.65 5.04 32.16
C VAL A 359 3.53 4.51 30.74
N VAL A 360 4.56 4.73 29.94
CA VAL A 360 4.73 4.16 28.59
C VAL A 360 5.65 2.94 28.70
N LEU A 361 5.13 1.77 28.32
CA LEU A 361 5.83 0.49 28.38
C LEU A 361 6.07 -0.08 27.00
N GLY A 362 7.22 -0.74 26.80
CA GLY A 362 7.54 -1.48 25.57
C GLY A 362 8.68 -0.87 24.77
N LYS A 363 9.38 -1.71 24.00
CA LYS A 363 10.61 -1.33 23.29
C LYS A 363 10.39 -0.25 22.24
N LEU A 364 9.18 -0.19 21.66
CA LEU A 364 8.83 0.75 20.59
C LEU A 364 8.36 2.12 21.12
N GLY A 365 8.20 2.26 22.44
CA GLY A 365 7.70 3.51 23.04
C GLY A 365 8.57 4.73 22.71
N ASP A 366 9.89 4.59 22.65
CA ASP A 366 10.82 5.68 22.33
C ASP A 366 11.69 5.33 21.10
N LYS A 367 11.04 4.85 20.04
CA LYS A 367 11.68 4.53 18.76
C LYS A 367 10.99 5.25 17.61
N GLU A 368 11.74 5.48 16.54
CA GLU A 368 11.21 5.92 15.26
C GLU A 368 10.50 4.75 14.59
N VAL A 369 9.17 4.80 14.55
CA VAL A 369 8.31 3.69 14.09
C VAL A 369 7.78 3.97 12.69
N ILE A 370 8.69 4.19 11.74
CA ILE A 370 8.33 4.57 10.36
C ILE A 370 8.26 3.39 9.39
N GLY A 371 8.71 2.19 9.78
CA GLY A 371 8.56 0.91 9.07
C GLY A 371 9.87 0.36 8.51
N ASP A 372 9.79 -0.30 7.34
CA ASP A 372 10.88 -0.96 6.61
C ASP A 372 12.19 -0.15 6.45
N HIS A 373 13.33 -0.82 6.28
CA HIS A 373 14.64 -0.20 5.97
C HIS A 373 15.17 -0.54 4.56
N GLY A 374 14.35 -1.18 3.72
CA GLY A 374 14.63 -1.44 2.30
C GLY A 374 14.41 -0.25 1.37
N SER A 375 14.01 -0.53 0.12
CA SER A 375 13.79 0.47 -0.93
C SER A 375 12.76 1.54 -0.58
N SER A 376 11.88 1.28 0.40
CA SER A 376 10.89 2.23 0.87
C SER A 376 11.41 3.19 1.96
N GLN A 377 12.67 3.10 2.42
CA GLN A 377 13.24 3.90 3.52
C GLN A 377 13.30 5.40 3.21
N VAL A 378 12.24 6.13 3.56
CA VAL A 378 12.19 7.58 3.49
C VAL A 378 12.97 8.17 4.67
N ARG A 379 13.76 9.22 4.40
CA ARG A 379 14.59 9.92 5.41
C ARG A 379 14.02 11.31 5.67
N PRO A 380 13.14 11.49 6.68
CA PRO A 380 12.62 12.79 7.06
C PRO A 380 13.61 13.60 7.90
N ALA A 381 13.35 14.90 8.05
CA ALA A 381 14.16 15.79 8.89
C ALA A 381 14.05 15.48 10.39
N TYR A 382 12.97 14.82 10.80
CA TYR A 382 12.72 14.35 12.16
C TYR A 382 11.62 13.30 12.17
N VAL A 383 11.50 12.58 13.28
CA VAL A 383 10.37 11.70 13.59
C VAL A 383 9.94 11.95 15.03
N ILE A 384 8.64 12.09 15.28
CA ILE A 384 8.10 12.17 16.63
C ILE A 384 7.81 10.75 17.13
N THR A 385 8.55 10.31 18.16
CA THR A 385 8.33 8.98 18.78
C THR A 385 6.98 8.93 19.53
N PRO A 386 6.39 7.73 19.74
CA PRO A 386 5.18 7.59 20.54
C PRO A 386 5.28 8.23 21.93
N LEU A 387 6.41 8.05 22.62
CA LEU A 387 6.71 8.67 23.91
C LEU A 387 6.66 10.20 23.82
N GLN A 388 7.34 10.77 22.82
CA GLN A 388 7.39 12.22 22.63
C GLN A 388 6.00 12.79 22.36
N GLY A 389 5.21 12.12 21.51
CA GLY A 389 3.83 12.52 21.22
C GLY A 389 2.90 12.48 22.44
N ILE A 390 2.97 11.40 23.23
CA ILE A 390 2.20 11.27 24.49
C ILE A 390 2.61 12.37 25.49
N ALA A 391 3.91 12.64 25.63
CA ALA A 391 4.41 13.70 26.50
C ALA A 391 3.96 15.10 26.04
N ASN A 392 3.98 15.36 24.73
CA ASN A 392 3.54 16.63 24.15
C ASN A 392 2.04 16.87 24.38
N ALA A 393 1.21 15.83 24.27
CA ALA A 393 -0.23 15.93 24.46
C ALA A 393 -0.65 16.08 25.94
N ALA A 394 0.20 15.65 26.89
CA ALA A 394 -0.05 15.72 28.33
C ALA A 394 1.04 16.47 29.12
N PRO A 395 1.27 17.77 28.85
CA PRO A 395 2.38 18.53 29.44
C PRO A 395 2.28 18.72 30.97
N LYS A 396 1.12 18.43 31.57
CA LYS A 396 0.87 18.50 33.02
C LYS A 396 1.15 17.17 33.75
N ALA A 397 1.34 16.08 33.00
CA ALA A 397 1.59 14.76 33.56
C ALA A 397 3.08 14.44 33.52
N GLN A 398 3.55 13.70 34.52
CA GLN A 398 4.83 13.03 34.47
C GLN A 398 4.67 11.79 33.57
N VAL A 399 5.31 11.80 32.40
CA VAL A 399 5.37 10.64 31.51
C VAL A 399 6.65 9.87 31.80
N VAL A 400 6.51 8.60 32.21
CA VAL A 400 7.63 7.71 32.54
C VAL A 400 7.72 6.63 31.47
N TYR A 401 8.89 6.49 30.85
CA TYR A 401 9.17 5.43 29.90
C TYR A 401 9.91 4.27 30.55
N TYR A 402 9.53 3.05 30.20
CA TYR A 402 10.30 1.85 30.50
C TYR A 402 10.15 0.80 29.40
N ASN A 403 11.25 0.22 28.92
CA ASN A 403 11.23 -0.74 27.81
C ASN A 403 10.53 -2.08 28.13
N GLY A 404 10.30 -2.37 29.43
CA GLY A 404 9.61 -3.57 29.89
C GLY A 404 10.49 -4.80 30.12
N GLU A 405 11.83 -4.67 30.16
CA GLU A 405 12.75 -5.82 30.32
C GLU A 405 12.61 -6.57 31.66
N ASN A 406 12.18 -5.88 32.73
CA ASN A 406 11.91 -6.46 34.04
C ASN A 406 10.43 -6.28 34.40
N LEU A 407 9.68 -7.38 34.41
CA LEU A 407 8.23 -7.38 34.65
C LEU A 407 7.84 -6.86 36.03
N GLU A 408 8.62 -7.16 37.08
CA GLU A 408 8.30 -6.67 38.44
C GLU A 408 8.50 -5.16 38.55
N HIS A 409 9.53 -4.61 37.90
CA HIS A 409 9.69 -3.17 37.83
C HIS A 409 8.56 -2.51 37.03
N ALA A 410 8.15 -3.09 35.90
CA ALA A 410 7.03 -2.60 35.10
C ALA A 410 5.70 -2.61 35.90
N LYS A 411 5.43 -3.67 36.67
CA LYS A 411 4.27 -3.73 37.58
C LYS A 411 4.30 -2.63 38.62
N GLU A 412 5.45 -2.37 39.23
CA GLU A 412 5.57 -1.32 40.24
C GLU A 412 5.32 0.06 39.67
N LEU A 413 5.85 0.35 38.47
CA LEU A 413 5.55 1.59 37.76
C LEU A 413 4.05 1.73 37.46
N ALA A 414 3.42 0.64 37.03
CA ALA A 414 2.01 0.59 36.63
C ALA A 414 1.01 0.81 37.78
N LYS A 415 1.29 0.31 39.00
CA LYS A 415 0.40 0.45 40.17
C LYS A 415 0.10 1.91 40.52
N ASP A 416 1.12 2.75 40.43
CA ASP A 416 1.06 4.15 40.85
C ASP A 416 0.67 5.10 39.71
N ALA A 417 0.41 4.59 38.51
CA ALA A 417 0.11 5.39 37.33
C ALA A 417 -1.40 5.65 37.19
N ASP A 418 -1.77 6.79 36.60
CA ASP A 418 -3.16 7.05 36.21
C ASP A 418 -3.57 6.26 34.95
N ALA A 419 -2.59 5.95 34.10
CA ALA A 419 -2.75 5.11 32.91
C ALA A 419 -1.43 4.44 32.52
N VAL A 420 -1.54 3.28 31.88
CA VAL A 420 -0.41 2.51 31.33
C VAL A 420 -0.63 2.32 29.84
N ILE A 421 0.34 2.73 29.03
CA ILE A 421 0.29 2.67 27.57
C ILE A 421 1.39 1.72 27.11
N PHE A 422 1.02 0.55 26.60
CA PHE A 422 1.92 -0.40 25.98
C PHE A 422 2.10 -0.02 24.51
N VAL A 423 3.34 0.21 24.08
CA VAL A 423 3.70 0.42 22.67
C VAL A 423 4.51 -0.79 22.21
N VAL A 424 3.84 -1.65 21.44
CA VAL A 424 4.27 -3.03 21.15
C VAL A 424 4.00 -3.38 19.70
N GLY A 425 4.66 -4.42 19.18
CA GLY A 425 4.48 -4.88 17.81
C GLY A 425 5.80 -5.09 17.09
N TYR A 426 5.84 -4.68 15.82
CA TYR A 426 6.95 -4.99 14.91
C TYR A 426 7.78 -3.77 14.56
N ASN A 427 9.00 -4.02 14.10
CA ASN A 427 9.87 -3.04 13.47
C ASN A 427 10.47 -3.61 12.16
N TYR A 428 11.42 -2.89 11.56
CA TYR A 428 12.12 -3.31 10.34
C TYR A 428 12.91 -4.62 10.47
N ASP A 429 13.21 -5.10 11.69
CA ASP A 429 13.89 -6.38 11.89
C ASP A 429 12.92 -7.56 11.73
N ASP A 430 11.64 -7.32 12.03
CA ASP A 430 10.58 -8.33 12.03
C ASP A 430 9.88 -8.46 10.67
N GLU A 431 9.75 -7.34 9.96
CA GLU A 431 9.08 -7.28 8.66
C GLU A 431 9.64 -6.17 7.78
N GLY A 432 9.68 -6.41 6.47
CA GLY A 432 10.18 -5.45 5.51
C GLY A 432 10.70 -6.13 4.25
N GLU A 433 11.42 -5.38 3.43
CA GLU A 433 12.11 -5.93 2.28
C GLU A 433 13.22 -6.92 2.71
N TYR A 434 13.40 -8.01 1.97
CA TYR A 434 14.44 -9.00 2.24
C TYR A 434 15.43 -9.15 1.09
N ILE A 435 16.72 -8.97 1.39
CA ILE A 435 17.83 -9.32 0.48
C ILE A 435 18.62 -10.43 1.16
N SER A 436 18.73 -11.59 0.51
CA SER A 436 19.39 -12.76 1.10
C SER A 436 20.91 -12.58 1.18
N GLU A 437 21.53 -13.24 2.15
CA GLU A 437 23.00 -13.23 2.35
C GLU A 437 23.79 -13.83 1.16
N ASP A 438 23.15 -14.68 0.35
CA ASP A 438 23.79 -15.36 -0.78
C ASP A 438 23.69 -14.56 -2.10
N GLU A 439 22.76 -13.61 -2.21
CA GLU A 439 22.60 -12.78 -3.42
C GLU A 439 23.46 -11.52 -3.42
N PHE A 440 24.09 -11.22 -2.28
CA PHE A 440 25.24 -10.34 -2.13
C PHE A 440 26.08 -10.84 -0.95
N GLU A 441 27.35 -11.23 -1.15
CA GLU A 441 28.30 -11.42 -0.03
C GLU A 441 28.37 -10.13 0.80
N SER A 442 27.56 -10.08 1.86
CA SER A 442 27.45 -9.06 2.91
C SER A 442 27.18 -7.62 2.46
N TYR A 443 25.99 -7.10 2.82
CA TYR A 443 25.81 -5.65 3.02
C TYR A 443 24.85 -5.35 4.18
N THR A 444 23.75 -6.09 4.27
CA THR A 444 22.90 -6.15 5.46
C THR A 444 22.92 -7.62 5.90
N GLY A 445 23.11 -7.94 7.19
CA GLY A 445 22.72 -9.28 7.64
C GLY A 445 21.27 -9.56 7.21
N ALA A 446 20.87 -10.82 7.01
CA ALA A 446 19.47 -11.15 6.68
C ALA A 446 18.51 -10.64 7.77
N VAL A 447 18.01 -9.41 7.62
CA VAL A 447 17.17 -8.68 8.56
C VAL A 447 15.93 -8.18 7.81
N GLY A 448 14.76 -8.28 8.42
CA GLY A 448 13.46 -8.05 7.75
C GLY A 448 12.91 -9.30 7.06
N GLY A 449 12.03 -9.10 6.07
CA GLY A 449 11.36 -10.16 5.33
C GLY A 449 9.99 -10.55 5.88
N ASP A 450 9.56 -11.78 5.61
CA ASP A 450 8.22 -12.23 6.00
C ASP A 450 8.16 -12.70 7.46
N ARG A 451 7.02 -12.45 8.13
CA ARG A 451 6.71 -12.89 9.49
C ARG A 451 6.51 -14.41 9.53
N LYS A 452 7.62 -15.13 9.72
CA LYS A 452 7.67 -16.60 9.62
C LYS A 452 7.11 -17.37 10.82
N ASN A 453 7.22 -16.80 12.02
CA ASN A 453 7.00 -17.56 13.25
C ASN A 453 5.58 -17.39 13.81
N SER A 454 4.99 -16.21 13.66
CA SER A 454 3.66 -15.89 14.16
C SER A 454 3.16 -14.59 13.53
N LEU A 455 1.83 -14.46 13.42
CA LEU A 455 1.15 -13.19 13.13
C LEU A 455 0.81 -12.40 14.41
N GLY A 456 1.12 -12.92 15.60
CA GLY A 456 0.94 -12.27 16.90
C GLY A 456 2.20 -11.57 17.41
N LEU A 457 2.04 -10.83 18.51
CA LEU A 457 3.16 -10.15 19.20
C LEU A 457 4.26 -11.12 19.65
N HIS A 458 5.45 -10.58 19.87
CA HIS A 458 6.55 -11.34 20.46
C HIS A 458 6.21 -11.83 21.87
N GLU A 459 6.66 -13.04 22.25
CA GLU A 459 6.29 -13.66 23.54
C GLU A 459 6.57 -12.77 24.77
N ASN A 460 7.65 -11.99 24.74
CA ASN A 460 8.02 -11.09 25.82
C ASN A 460 7.04 -9.90 25.94
N GLU A 461 6.49 -9.42 24.83
CA GLU A 461 5.47 -8.36 24.83
C GLU A 461 4.13 -8.90 25.30
N ILE A 462 3.76 -10.12 24.88
CA ILE A 462 2.56 -10.82 25.39
C ILE A 462 2.63 -10.96 26.91
N LYS A 463 3.76 -11.45 27.45
CA LYS A 463 3.96 -11.58 28.90
C LYS A 463 3.89 -10.22 29.61
N LEU A 464 4.51 -9.19 29.04
CA LEU A 464 4.44 -7.83 29.59
C LEU A 464 2.99 -7.33 29.70
N ILE A 465 2.20 -7.50 28.65
CA ILE A 465 0.79 -7.08 28.63
C ILE A 465 -0.05 -7.89 29.61
N GLN A 466 0.07 -9.22 29.60
CA GLN A 466 -0.72 -10.10 30.46
C GLN A 466 -0.43 -9.89 31.94
N GLU A 467 0.82 -9.63 32.31
CA GLU A 467 1.21 -9.48 33.72
C GLU A 467 1.06 -8.06 34.26
N VAL A 468 1.21 -7.04 33.41
CA VAL A 468 1.17 -5.63 33.85
C VAL A 468 -0.16 -4.96 33.52
N GLY A 469 -0.80 -5.31 32.40
CA GLY A 469 -2.06 -4.72 31.96
C GLY A 469 -3.17 -4.76 33.02
N PRO A 470 -3.42 -5.90 33.69
CA PRO A 470 -4.44 -6.01 34.74
C PRO A 470 -4.13 -5.24 36.03
N VAL A 471 -2.89 -4.77 36.22
CA VAL A 471 -2.48 -4.00 37.40
C VAL A 471 -3.08 -2.58 37.37
N ASN A 472 -3.42 -2.07 36.18
CA ASN A 472 -4.00 -0.75 35.99
C ASN A 472 -5.26 -0.83 35.12
N THR A 473 -6.38 -0.30 35.60
CA THR A 473 -7.65 -0.36 34.86
C THR A 473 -7.68 0.53 33.61
N ASN A 474 -6.76 1.51 33.53
CA ASN A 474 -6.58 2.37 32.36
C ASN A 474 -5.36 1.90 31.54
N SER A 475 -5.36 0.62 31.18
CA SER A 475 -4.34 0.00 30.34
C SER A 475 -4.73 0.05 28.86
N ILE A 476 -3.80 0.51 28.02
CA ILE A 476 -4.00 0.77 26.59
C ILE A 476 -2.87 0.09 25.82
N ALA A 477 -3.20 -0.68 24.78
CA ALA A 477 -2.22 -1.18 23.81
C ALA A 477 -2.26 -0.34 22.54
N VAL A 478 -1.10 0.21 22.16
CA VAL A 478 -0.82 0.88 20.89
C VAL A 478 0.01 -0.09 20.05
N LEU A 479 -0.59 -0.63 19.01
CA LEU A 479 0.03 -1.61 18.12
C LEU A 479 0.77 -0.90 16.99
N ILE A 480 2.06 -1.21 16.85
CA ILE A 480 2.94 -0.74 15.79
C ILE A 480 3.22 -1.90 14.84
N GLY A 481 3.11 -1.69 13.53
CA GLY A 481 3.36 -2.71 12.53
C GLY A 481 2.81 -2.38 11.15
N GLY A 482 3.18 -3.17 10.16
CA GLY A 482 2.87 -2.96 8.76
C GLY A 482 1.48 -3.42 8.37
N ASN A 483 0.93 -4.40 9.09
CA ASN A 483 -0.33 -5.07 8.78
C ASN A 483 -0.90 -5.74 10.04
N MET A 484 -1.91 -6.60 9.89
CA MET A 484 -2.63 -7.30 10.95
C MET A 484 -1.71 -7.95 11.99
N ILE A 485 -2.00 -7.67 13.27
CA ILE A 485 -1.37 -8.29 14.43
C ILE A 485 -2.45 -9.03 15.21
N MET A 486 -2.25 -10.33 15.44
CA MET A 486 -3.19 -11.13 16.24
C MET A 486 -3.19 -10.69 17.71
N MET A 487 -4.39 -10.62 18.28
CA MET A 487 -4.60 -10.07 19.62
C MET A 487 -5.27 -11.04 20.61
N GLU A 488 -5.74 -12.21 20.15
CA GLU A 488 -6.55 -13.13 20.99
C GLU A 488 -5.85 -13.56 22.28
N GLU A 489 -4.53 -13.70 22.26
CA GLU A 489 -3.77 -14.18 23.42
C GLU A 489 -3.73 -13.17 24.58
N TRP A 490 -3.88 -11.88 24.31
CA TRP A 490 -3.60 -10.82 25.29
C TRP A 490 -4.65 -9.72 25.37
N LYS A 491 -5.59 -9.61 24.41
CA LYS A 491 -6.56 -8.51 24.31
C LYS A 491 -7.42 -8.26 25.55
N GLU A 492 -7.66 -9.30 26.36
CA GLU A 492 -8.44 -9.21 27.61
C GLU A 492 -7.65 -8.58 28.76
N SER A 493 -6.35 -8.41 28.62
CA SER A 493 -5.47 -7.85 29.66
C SER A 493 -5.41 -6.33 29.64
N VAL A 494 -6.02 -5.68 28.63
CA VAL A 494 -6.05 -4.23 28.46
C VAL A 494 -7.46 -3.73 28.19
N GLY A 495 -7.76 -2.50 28.63
CA GLY A 495 -9.05 -1.86 28.45
C GLY A 495 -9.24 -1.24 27.05
N ALA A 496 -8.15 -0.81 26.40
CA ALA A 496 -8.21 -0.26 25.05
C ALA A 496 -7.11 -0.79 24.14
N ILE A 497 -7.40 -0.89 22.85
CA ILE A 497 -6.47 -1.34 21.80
C ILE A 497 -6.64 -0.43 20.59
N MET A 498 -5.55 0.13 20.08
CA MET A 498 -5.51 0.83 18.80
C MET A 498 -4.40 0.30 17.90
N MET A 499 -4.68 0.20 16.61
CA MET A 499 -3.70 -0.04 15.57
C MET A 499 -3.16 1.30 15.07
N ALA A 500 -1.90 1.58 15.36
CA ALA A 500 -1.21 2.79 14.93
C ALA A 500 -0.33 2.57 13.69
N TYR A 501 -0.13 1.32 13.28
CA TYR A 501 0.70 0.92 12.14
C TYR A 501 2.15 1.45 12.24
N TYR A 502 2.77 1.76 11.11
CA TYR A 502 3.89 2.68 11.00
C TYR A 502 3.38 4.07 10.57
N PRO A 503 3.14 4.99 11.53
CA PRO A 503 2.33 6.18 11.30
C PRO A 503 3.07 7.37 10.65
N GLY A 504 4.27 7.18 10.12
CA GLY A 504 5.04 8.25 9.47
C GLY A 504 5.67 9.23 10.46
N MET A 505 6.25 10.32 9.94
CA MET A 505 7.10 11.23 10.73
C MET A 505 6.37 11.95 11.87
N GLU A 506 5.07 12.19 11.73
CA GLU A 506 4.21 12.85 12.73
C GLU A 506 3.33 11.86 13.51
N GLY A 507 3.63 10.57 13.39
CA GLY A 507 2.79 9.53 13.95
C GLY A 507 2.70 9.53 15.47
N GLY A 508 3.79 9.85 16.17
CA GLY A 508 3.76 10.05 17.62
C GLY A 508 2.80 11.15 18.04
N THR A 509 2.79 12.28 17.33
CA THR A 509 1.84 13.39 17.56
C THR A 509 0.40 12.91 17.44
N ALA A 510 0.06 12.17 16.37
CA ALA A 510 -1.28 11.63 16.17
C ALA A 510 -1.69 10.62 17.27
N ILE A 511 -0.78 9.74 17.68
CA ILE A 511 -1.01 8.79 18.80
C ILE A 511 -1.36 9.58 20.08
N GLY A 512 -0.57 10.59 20.43
CA GLY A 512 -0.83 11.43 21.60
C GLY A 512 -2.18 12.13 21.55
N GLU A 513 -2.49 12.78 20.42
CA GLU A 513 -3.76 13.51 20.25
C GLU A 513 -4.99 12.62 20.33
N ILE A 514 -4.92 11.40 19.79
CA ILE A 514 -6.01 10.42 19.90
C ILE A 514 -6.15 9.97 21.36
N ILE A 515 -5.05 9.58 22.02
CA ILE A 515 -5.10 9.10 23.41
C ILE A 515 -5.75 10.11 24.35
N PHE A 516 -5.54 11.42 24.14
CA PHE A 516 -6.14 12.48 24.96
C PHE A 516 -7.42 13.11 24.39
N GLY A 517 -7.92 12.60 23.26
CA GLY A 517 -9.19 13.05 22.66
C GLY A 517 -9.14 14.43 22.03
N ASP A 518 -7.95 14.92 21.67
CA ASP A 518 -7.80 16.08 20.79
C ASP A 518 -8.25 15.74 19.36
N VAL A 519 -8.09 14.47 18.98
CA VAL A 519 -8.61 13.90 17.74
C VAL A 519 -9.52 12.71 18.08
N ASN A 520 -10.64 12.61 17.38
CA ASN A 520 -11.53 11.44 17.45
C ASN A 520 -11.03 10.40 16.43
N PRO A 521 -10.69 9.16 16.84
CA PRO A 521 -10.23 8.13 15.91
C PRO A 521 -11.32 7.78 14.90
N SER A 522 -10.90 7.61 13.65
CA SER A 522 -11.80 7.37 12.52
C SER A 522 -11.34 6.26 11.57
N GLY A 523 -10.14 5.71 11.77
CA GLY A 523 -9.61 4.66 10.91
C GLY A 523 -10.48 3.41 10.94
N LYS A 524 -10.51 2.68 9.83
CA LYS A 524 -11.20 1.39 9.67
C LYS A 524 -10.19 0.35 9.21
N LEU A 525 -10.16 -0.83 9.83
CA LEU A 525 -9.20 -1.87 9.48
C LEU A 525 -9.38 -2.32 8.02
N PRO A 526 -8.37 -2.21 7.15
CA PRO A 526 -8.46 -2.65 5.77
C PRO A 526 -8.14 -4.16 5.63
N TYR A 527 -8.34 -4.91 6.70
CA TYR A 527 -8.17 -6.36 6.81
C TYR A 527 -9.04 -6.93 7.94
N VAL A 528 -9.25 -8.24 7.90
CA VAL A 528 -9.92 -8.98 8.98
C VAL A 528 -8.93 -9.44 10.06
N ILE A 529 -9.37 -9.49 11.32
CA ILE A 529 -8.61 -10.15 12.40
C ILE A 529 -9.33 -11.46 12.75
N PRO A 530 -8.74 -12.64 12.45
CA PRO A 530 -9.34 -13.93 12.79
C PRO A 530 -9.15 -14.26 14.28
N PHE A 531 -9.85 -15.30 14.76
CA PHE A 531 -9.54 -15.88 16.08
C PHE A 531 -8.29 -16.76 16.04
N LYS A 532 -8.03 -17.41 14.90
CA LYS A 532 -6.89 -18.32 14.72
C LYS A 532 -6.17 -18.01 13.43
N GLU A 533 -4.85 -18.08 13.47
CA GLU A 533 -4.00 -17.92 12.29
C GLU A 533 -4.34 -18.95 11.19
N SER A 534 -4.74 -20.16 11.58
CA SER A 534 -5.14 -21.23 10.66
C SER A 534 -6.38 -20.92 9.81
N ASP A 535 -7.17 -19.91 10.18
CA ASP A 535 -8.36 -19.50 9.42
C ASP A 535 -7.98 -18.64 8.19
N LEU A 536 -6.72 -18.18 8.11
CA LEU A 536 -6.17 -17.44 6.98
C LEU A 536 -5.46 -18.36 5.98
N PRO A 537 -5.22 -17.91 4.75
CA PRO A 537 -4.44 -18.67 3.79
C PRO A 537 -3.03 -18.98 4.31
N GLN A 538 -2.58 -20.22 4.10
CA GLN A 538 -1.27 -20.67 4.56
C GLN A 538 -0.22 -20.44 3.48
N VAL A 539 0.93 -19.86 3.85
CA VAL A 539 2.04 -19.56 2.94
C VAL A 539 3.31 -20.22 3.48
N ASN A 540 4.03 -20.94 2.62
CA ASN A 540 5.36 -21.41 2.96
C ASN A 540 6.39 -20.37 2.53
N TRP A 541 6.82 -19.51 3.46
CA TRP A 541 7.69 -18.36 3.18
C TRP A 541 9.03 -18.70 2.52
N ASP A 542 9.55 -19.92 2.71
CA ASP A 542 10.75 -20.41 2.02
C ASP A 542 10.38 -21.60 1.10
N THR A 543 10.01 -21.26 -0.13
CA THR A 543 9.57 -22.22 -1.15
C THR A 543 10.02 -21.81 -2.55
N THR A 544 10.06 -22.77 -3.47
CA THR A 544 10.20 -22.53 -4.91
C THR A 544 8.87 -22.62 -5.66
N SER A 545 7.79 -23.03 -4.99
CA SER A 545 6.45 -23.09 -5.57
C SER A 545 5.39 -22.75 -4.52
N GLN A 546 4.42 -21.92 -4.91
CA GLN A 546 3.31 -21.52 -4.05
C GLN A 546 2.01 -21.44 -4.87
N TRP A 547 0.96 -22.08 -4.36
CA TRP A 547 -0.38 -21.98 -4.92
C TRP A 547 -1.17 -20.90 -4.17
N TYR A 548 -1.88 -20.04 -4.89
CA TYR A 548 -2.82 -19.07 -4.32
C TYR A 548 -4.26 -19.44 -4.66
N ASP A 549 -5.09 -19.49 -3.62
CA ASP A 549 -6.52 -19.79 -3.73
C ASP A 549 -7.35 -18.52 -3.95
N TYR A 550 -8.56 -18.73 -4.45
CA TYR A 550 -9.53 -17.67 -4.71
C TYR A 550 -9.92 -16.89 -3.44
N TYR A 551 -10.10 -17.60 -2.33
CA TYR A 551 -10.58 -17.04 -1.08
C TYR A 551 -9.43 -16.68 -0.13
N HIS A 552 -9.43 -15.44 0.34
CA HIS A 552 -8.49 -14.87 1.31
C HIS A 552 -9.17 -13.80 2.17
N GLY A 553 -8.52 -13.34 3.24
CA GLY A 553 -9.05 -12.29 4.11
C GLY A 553 -10.47 -12.56 4.62
N TYR A 554 -11.29 -11.52 4.74
CA TYR A 554 -12.68 -11.64 5.19
C TYR A 554 -13.52 -12.53 4.28
N THR A 555 -13.25 -12.56 2.97
CA THR A 555 -14.04 -13.37 2.02
C THR A 555 -13.88 -14.86 2.28
N LYS A 556 -12.71 -15.29 2.73
CA LYS A 556 -12.46 -16.68 3.15
C LYS A 556 -13.25 -17.02 4.41
N LEU A 557 -13.14 -16.19 5.44
CA LEU A 557 -13.84 -16.40 6.71
C LEU A 557 -15.36 -16.46 6.49
N GLU A 558 -15.92 -15.53 5.72
CA GLU A 558 -17.35 -15.52 5.42
C GLU A 558 -17.79 -16.75 4.63
N LYS A 559 -17.01 -17.14 3.61
CA LYS A 559 -17.30 -18.33 2.81
C LYS A 559 -17.30 -19.61 3.65
N GLU A 560 -16.43 -19.69 4.64
CA GLU A 560 -16.30 -20.83 5.56
C GLU A 560 -17.24 -20.73 6.78
N GLY A 561 -18.02 -19.65 6.91
CA GLY A 561 -18.92 -19.42 8.05
C GLY A 561 -18.19 -19.16 9.36
N ILE A 562 -16.94 -18.70 9.30
CA ILE A 562 -16.10 -18.39 10.46
C ILE A 562 -16.32 -16.94 10.86
N LYS A 563 -16.74 -16.72 12.11
CA LYS A 563 -16.88 -15.38 12.67
C LYS A 563 -15.49 -14.81 13.01
N PRO A 564 -15.12 -13.61 12.55
CA PRO A 564 -13.84 -13.00 12.91
C PRO A 564 -13.85 -12.45 14.34
N SER A 565 -12.65 -12.20 14.89
CA SER A 565 -12.49 -11.43 16.12
C SER A 565 -12.82 -9.96 15.88
N VAL A 566 -12.32 -9.41 14.77
CA VAL A 566 -12.66 -8.06 14.29
C VAL A 566 -12.94 -8.13 12.79
N PRO A 567 -14.11 -7.65 12.33
CA PRO A 567 -14.49 -7.71 10.92
C PRO A 567 -13.70 -6.71 10.09
N TYR A 568 -13.63 -6.97 8.77
CA TYR A 568 -13.05 -6.02 7.82
C TYR A 568 -13.82 -4.70 7.83
N GLY A 569 -13.11 -3.59 7.66
CA GLY A 569 -13.68 -2.25 7.67
C GLY A 569 -14.16 -1.78 9.04
N PHE A 570 -13.81 -2.47 10.14
CA PHE A 570 -14.20 -2.07 11.49
C PHE A 570 -13.27 -1.00 12.08
N GLY A 571 -13.86 -0.11 12.87
CA GLY A 571 -13.11 0.85 13.69
C GLY A 571 -14.04 1.67 14.57
N LEU A 572 -13.70 1.79 15.85
CA LEU A 572 -14.44 2.54 16.85
C LEU A 572 -14.16 4.05 16.76
N SER A 573 -15.08 4.83 17.32
CA SER A 573 -15.00 6.27 17.46
C SER A 573 -15.31 6.69 18.91
N TYR A 574 -14.84 7.88 19.33
CA TYR A 574 -15.28 8.52 20.58
C TYR A 574 -16.69 9.12 20.48
N THR A 575 -17.28 9.14 19.29
CA THR A 575 -18.69 9.42 19.10
C THR A 575 -19.43 8.19 18.57
N LYS A 576 -20.76 8.30 18.43
CA LYS A 576 -21.60 7.22 17.90
C LYS A 576 -22.37 7.73 16.70
N PHE A 577 -22.50 6.86 15.70
CA PHE A 577 -23.27 7.13 14.49
C PHE A 577 -24.47 6.19 14.40
N ASP A 578 -25.58 6.72 13.93
CA ASP A 578 -26.79 5.98 13.62
C ASP A 578 -27.01 5.97 12.10
N PHE A 579 -27.35 4.81 11.56
CA PHE A 579 -27.59 4.58 10.14
C PHE A 579 -29.07 4.28 9.94
N SER A 580 -29.74 5.07 9.11
CA SER A 580 -31.18 5.00 8.89
C SER A 580 -31.54 5.21 7.42
N ASP A 581 -32.81 5.01 7.08
CA ASP A 581 -33.37 5.26 5.75
C ASP A 581 -32.58 4.60 4.60
N ALA A 582 -32.10 3.38 4.84
CA ALA A 582 -31.35 2.62 3.84
C ALA A 582 -32.25 2.29 2.64
N ASN A 583 -31.78 2.63 1.44
CA ASN A 583 -32.49 2.40 0.19
C ASN A 583 -31.52 1.89 -0.90
N PHE A 584 -32.00 0.97 -1.73
CA PHE A 584 -31.21 0.30 -2.74
C PHE A 584 -31.92 0.35 -4.08
N ASP A 585 -31.17 0.65 -5.14
CA ASP A 585 -31.70 0.79 -6.50
C ASP A 585 -30.71 0.23 -7.52
N ALA A 586 -31.19 -0.07 -8.72
CA ALA A 586 -30.38 -0.45 -9.86
C ALA A 586 -30.79 0.38 -11.08
N SER A 587 -29.81 1.03 -11.69
CA SER A 587 -29.97 1.69 -12.98
C SER A 587 -29.58 0.75 -14.13
N ASP A 588 -29.57 1.24 -15.37
CA ASP A 588 -29.09 0.48 -16.52
C ASP A 588 -27.60 0.08 -16.37
N ASP A 589 -26.80 0.91 -15.69
CA ASP A 589 -25.33 0.76 -15.65
C ASP A 589 -24.75 0.57 -14.24
N SER A 590 -25.55 0.72 -13.17
CA SER A 590 -25.04 0.72 -11.79
C SER A 590 -26.00 0.13 -10.76
N VAL A 591 -25.44 -0.30 -9.62
CA VAL A 591 -26.17 -0.53 -8.36
C VAL A 591 -25.90 0.65 -7.43
N ILE A 592 -26.94 1.14 -6.76
CA ILE A 592 -26.89 2.33 -5.91
C ILE A 592 -27.38 1.96 -4.52
N ALA A 593 -26.60 2.31 -3.49
CA ALA A 593 -27.01 2.22 -2.10
C ALA A 593 -27.01 3.60 -1.45
N LYS A 594 -28.04 3.90 -0.67
CA LYS A 594 -28.21 5.17 0.04
C LYS A 594 -28.53 4.93 1.50
N CYS A 595 -28.08 5.80 2.38
CA CYS A 595 -28.51 5.85 3.78
C CYS A 595 -28.33 7.26 4.36
N THR A 596 -29.00 7.53 5.47
CA THR A 596 -28.74 8.71 6.31
C THR A 596 -27.83 8.30 7.46
N VAL A 597 -26.70 9.01 7.62
CA VAL A 597 -25.79 8.86 8.75
C VAL A 597 -25.95 10.06 9.68
N LYS A 598 -26.19 9.80 10.97
CA LYS A 598 -26.33 10.83 12.00
C LYS A 598 -25.32 10.63 13.11
N ASN A 599 -24.61 11.69 13.49
CA ASN A 599 -23.82 11.67 14.71
C ASN A 599 -24.74 11.87 15.93
N ILE A 600 -24.94 10.81 16.71
CA ILE A 600 -25.80 10.80 17.90
C ILE A 600 -25.02 10.95 19.21
N GLY A 601 -23.69 11.06 19.12
CA GLY A 601 -22.84 11.28 20.29
C GLY A 601 -22.63 12.76 20.60
N LYS A 602 -21.57 13.05 21.35
CA LYS A 602 -21.26 14.38 21.90
C LYS A 602 -20.00 15.02 21.32
N MET A 603 -19.26 14.28 20.49
CA MET A 603 -18.02 14.73 19.87
C MET A 603 -18.19 14.73 18.36
N ALA A 604 -17.59 15.69 17.67
CA ALA A 604 -17.46 15.62 16.21
C ALA A 604 -16.64 14.38 15.83
N GLY A 605 -16.89 13.82 14.66
CA GLY A 605 -16.13 12.67 14.19
C GLY A 605 -16.43 12.35 12.74
N ASP A 606 -15.55 11.53 12.17
CA ASP A 606 -15.73 10.96 10.85
C ASP A 606 -16.31 9.55 10.95
N GLU A 607 -17.12 9.19 9.96
CA GLU A 607 -17.57 7.82 9.74
C GLU A 607 -17.30 7.42 8.29
N VAL A 608 -16.98 6.15 8.07
CA VAL A 608 -16.77 5.56 6.74
C VAL A 608 -17.96 4.65 6.44
N VAL A 609 -18.81 5.10 5.52
CA VAL A 609 -19.92 4.30 4.98
C VAL A 609 -19.37 3.36 3.93
N GLN A 610 -19.68 2.07 4.05
CA GLN A 610 -19.20 1.01 3.16
C GLN A 610 -20.38 0.35 2.48
N MET A 611 -20.27 0.11 1.18
CA MET A 611 -21.24 -0.62 0.37
C MET A 611 -20.66 -1.97 -0.03
N TYR A 612 -21.42 -3.03 0.20
CA TYR A 612 -21.09 -4.38 -0.25
C TYR A 612 -22.16 -4.91 -1.20
N VAL A 613 -21.77 -5.79 -2.13
CA VAL A 613 -22.70 -6.52 -3.00
C VAL A 613 -22.51 -8.02 -2.79
N GLY A 614 -23.62 -8.72 -2.55
CA GLY A 614 -23.69 -10.15 -2.28
C GLY A 614 -24.11 -10.98 -3.48
N PHE A 615 -23.62 -12.22 -3.53
CA PHE A 615 -23.74 -13.11 -4.68
C PHE A 615 -24.46 -14.42 -4.37
N LYS A 616 -25.33 -14.43 -3.35
CA LYS A 616 -26.01 -15.63 -2.84
C LYS A 616 -26.77 -16.42 -3.90
N ASN A 617 -27.32 -15.76 -4.91
CA ASN A 617 -28.09 -16.38 -5.98
C ASN A 617 -27.24 -16.69 -7.24
N SER A 618 -25.92 -16.54 -7.18
CA SER A 618 -25.03 -16.81 -8.31
C SER A 618 -25.04 -18.29 -8.68
N SER A 619 -24.97 -18.54 -9.99
CA SER A 619 -24.88 -19.89 -10.56
C SER A 619 -23.46 -20.45 -10.54
N VAL A 620 -22.48 -19.58 -10.24
CA VAL A 620 -21.06 -19.93 -10.13
C VAL A 620 -20.57 -19.66 -8.71
N GLU A 621 -19.42 -20.24 -8.37
CA GLU A 621 -18.82 -20.00 -7.07
C GLU A 621 -18.29 -18.56 -6.96
N ARG A 622 -18.74 -17.82 -5.94
CA ARG A 622 -18.38 -16.43 -5.65
C ARG A 622 -18.26 -16.18 -4.15
N PRO A 623 -17.67 -15.06 -3.71
CA PRO A 623 -17.70 -14.63 -2.30
C PRO A 623 -19.12 -14.39 -1.82
N VAL A 624 -19.33 -14.43 -0.50
CA VAL A 624 -20.64 -14.14 0.10
C VAL A 624 -21.06 -12.72 -0.26
N LYS A 625 -20.16 -11.76 0.01
CA LYS A 625 -20.25 -10.37 -0.41
C LYS A 625 -18.87 -9.79 -0.69
N LEU A 626 -18.82 -8.72 -1.47
CA LEU A 626 -17.59 -7.96 -1.77
C LEU A 626 -17.82 -6.46 -1.58
N LEU A 627 -16.81 -5.75 -1.08
CA LEU A 627 -16.81 -4.29 -1.02
C LEU A 627 -16.90 -3.72 -2.45
N ARG A 628 -17.80 -2.76 -2.66
CA ARG A 628 -18.09 -2.16 -3.97
C ARG A 628 -18.27 -0.64 -3.94
N GLY A 629 -17.88 -0.02 -2.83
CA GLY A 629 -17.79 1.41 -2.70
C GLY A 629 -17.70 1.82 -1.23
N PHE A 630 -17.19 3.01 -0.99
CA PHE A 630 -17.09 3.59 0.34
C PHE A 630 -17.13 5.12 0.25
N ALA A 631 -17.51 5.77 1.35
CA ALA A 631 -17.50 7.22 1.47
C ALA A 631 -17.23 7.63 2.92
N ARG A 632 -16.23 8.49 3.13
CA ARG A 632 -15.95 9.14 4.42
C ARG A 632 -16.83 10.39 4.58
N VAL A 633 -17.44 10.55 5.75
CA VAL A 633 -18.24 11.74 6.10
C VAL A 633 -17.86 12.28 7.48
N ASN A 634 -17.59 13.57 7.56
CA ASN A 634 -17.45 14.30 8.83
C ASN A 634 -18.81 14.77 9.33
N LEU A 635 -19.10 14.62 10.62
CA LEU A 635 -20.35 15.06 11.23
C LEU A 635 -20.13 15.70 12.61
N GLN A 636 -20.69 16.89 12.80
CA GLN A 636 -20.82 17.53 14.11
C GLN A 636 -21.87 16.81 14.98
N PRO A 637 -21.84 16.94 16.33
CA PRO A 637 -22.85 16.36 17.19
C PRO A 637 -24.28 16.75 16.78
N GLY A 638 -25.13 15.75 16.53
CA GLY A 638 -26.51 15.93 16.09
C GLY A 638 -26.70 16.15 14.58
N GLU A 639 -25.63 16.34 13.81
CA GLU A 639 -25.68 16.49 12.35
C GLU A 639 -26.05 15.17 11.66
N SER A 640 -26.81 15.28 10.56
CA SER A 640 -27.17 14.19 9.66
C SER A 640 -26.73 14.50 8.23
N LYS A 641 -26.21 13.50 7.52
CA LYS A 641 -25.93 13.57 6.08
C LYS A 641 -26.50 12.35 5.36
N GLU A 642 -27.10 12.59 4.19
CA GLU A 642 -27.42 11.50 3.25
C GLU A 642 -26.14 11.12 2.50
N VAL A 643 -25.86 9.83 2.42
CA VAL A 643 -24.73 9.26 1.70
C VAL A 643 -25.27 8.38 0.58
N THR A 644 -24.75 8.58 -0.63
CA THR A 644 -25.07 7.75 -1.80
C THR A 644 -23.78 7.13 -2.32
N ILE A 645 -23.74 5.81 -2.44
CA ILE A 645 -22.63 5.06 -3.03
C ILE A 645 -23.14 4.39 -4.31
N THR A 646 -22.37 4.50 -5.39
CA THR A 646 -22.70 3.94 -6.70
C THR A 646 -21.62 2.97 -7.15
N CYS A 647 -22.02 1.73 -7.41
CA CYS A 647 -21.18 0.67 -7.95
C CYS A 647 -21.53 0.45 -9.43
N PRO A 648 -20.62 0.69 -10.38
CA PRO A 648 -20.80 0.27 -11.77
C PRO A 648 -21.04 -1.25 -11.88
N LYS A 649 -21.91 -1.69 -12.79
CA LYS A 649 -22.19 -3.13 -12.99
C LYS A 649 -20.97 -3.93 -13.43
N GLU A 650 -20.01 -3.29 -14.09
CA GLU A 650 -18.74 -3.90 -14.50
C GLU A 650 -17.94 -4.46 -13.32
N GLU A 651 -18.05 -3.84 -12.14
CA GLU A 651 -17.42 -4.30 -10.89
C GLU A 651 -18.10 -5.56 -10.32
N LEU A 652 -19.27 -5.95 -10.84
CA LEU A 652 -20.03 -7.14 -10.45
C LEU A 652 -19.80 -8.31 -11.39
N CYS A 653 -19.10 -8.11 -12.51
CA CYS A 653 -18.78 -9.15 -13.46
C CYS A 653 -17.85 -10.21 -12.84
N TRP A 654 -17.95 -11.43 -13.34
CA TRP A 654 -17.05 -12.53 -13.02
C TRP A 654 -16.32 -12.96 -14.30
N TYR A 655 -15.16 -13.59 -14.17
CA TYR A 655 -14.40 -14.06 -15.31
C TYR A 655 -14.86 -15.46 -15.72
N ASN A 656 -15.46 -15.58 -16.90
CA ASN A 656 -15.88 -16.86 -17.44
C ASN A 656 -14.73 -17.53 -18.22
N PRO A 657 -14.11 -18.61 -17.70
CA PRO A 657 -12.98 -19.25 -18.36
C PRO A 657 -13.35 -19.98 -19.67
N LYS A 658 -14.64 -20.16 -19.96
CA LYS A 658 -15.08 -20.79 -21.23
C LYS A 658 -15.15 -19.79 -22.37
N THR A 659 -15.51 -18.54 -22.08
CA THR A 659 -15.64 -17.45 -23.06
C THR A 659 -14.46 -16.49 -23.03
N GLU A 660 -13.61 -16.59 -22.00
CA GLU A 660 -12.45 -15.73 -21.75
C GLU A 660 -12.83 -14.25 -21.57
N GLN A 661 -14.01 -13.99 -21.01
CA GLN A 661 -14.59 -12.65 -20.85
C GLN A 661 -15.10 -12.40 -19.43
N MET A 662 -15.17 -11.12 -19.06
CA MET A 662 -15.90 -10.68 -17.87
C MET A 662 -17.40 -10.63 -18.22
N GLU A 663 -18.22 -11.33 -17.44
CA GLU A 663 -19.66 -11.46 -17.67
C GLU A 663 -20.45 -11.03 -16.45
N LEU A 664 -21.54 -10.31 -16.68
CA LEU A 664 -22.53 -9.99 -15.64
C LEU A 664 -23.58 -11.10 -15.58
N GLU A 665 -23.81 -11.67 -14.39
CA GLU A 665 -24.92 -12.59 -14.18
C GLU A 665 -26.24 -11.83 -14.04
N LYS A 666 -27.29 -12.29 -14.73
CA LYS A 666 -28.65 -11.78 -14.52
C LYS A 666 -29.28 -12.52 -13.37
N MET A 667 -29.35 -11.87 -12.22
CA MET A 667 -29.84 -12.45 -10.98
C MET A 667 -30.34 -11.36 -10.02
N GLU A 668 -30.99 -11.78 -8.95
CA GLU A 668 -31.23 -10.92 -7.79
C GLU A 668 -29.96 -10.87 -6.94
N TYR A 669 -29.38 -9.69 -6.78
CA TYR A 669 -28.25 -9.40 -5.93
C TYR A 669 -28.70 -8.89 -4.56
N GLU A 670 -27.91 -9.16 -3.53
CA GLU A 670 -28.03 -8.51 -2.22
C GLU A 670 -27.13 -7.27 -2.23
N ALA A 671 -27.64 -6.11 -1.79
CA ALA A 671 -26.86 -4.90 -1.62
C ALA A 671 -26.87 -4.50 -0.14
N TYR A 672 -25.72 -4.12 0.39
CA TYR A 672 -25.52 -3.80 1.80
C TYR A 672 -24.92 -2.41 1.96
N ILE A 673 -25.31 -1.69 3.01
CA ILE A 673 -24.69 -0.40 3.38
C ILE A 673 -24.58 -0.27 4.90
N GLY A 674 -23.43 0.19 5.40
CA GLY A 674 -23.18 0.31 6.84
C GLY A 674 -21.75 0.69 7.18
N SER A 675 -21.28 0.33 8.39
CA SER A 675 -20.00 0.80 8.94
C SER A 675 -18.86 -0.22 8.97
N SER A 676 -19.13 -1.50 8.68
CA SER A 676 -18.12 -2.56 8.56
C SER A 676 -18.68 -3.77 7.79
N SER A 677 -17.87 -4.80 7.56
CA SER A 677 -18.31 -6.04 6.89
C SER A 677 -19.20 -6.93 7.77
N ALA A 678 -19.35 -6.65 9.06
CA ALA A 678 -20.20 -7.44 9.94
C ALA A 678 -21.69 -7.27 9.62
N ASP A 679 -22.43 -8.38 9.59
CA ASP A 679 -23.86 -8.36 9.28
C ASP A 679 -24.69 -7.53 10.29
N SER A 680 -24.20 -7.36 11.53
CA SER A 680 -24.85 -6.49 12.54
C SER A 680 -24.75 -4.99 12.22
N ASP A 681 -23.81 -4.62 11.37
CA ASP A 681 -23.45 -3.24 11.08
C ASP A 681 -24.03 -2.79 9.73
N LEU A 682 -24.71 -3.71 9.02
CA LEU A 682 -25.18 -3.53 7.65
C LEU A 682 -26.71 -3.52 7.57
N HIS A 683 -27.24 -2.54 6.86
CA HIS A 683 -28.59 -2.62 6.28
C HIS A 683 -28.50 -3.37 4.95
N MET A 684 -29.49 -4.20 4.64
CA MET A 684 -29.53 -5.01 3.41
C MET A 684 -30.82 -4.77 2.64
N GLY A 685 -30.69 -4.69 1.31
CA GLY A 685 -31.79 -4.74 0.36
C GLY A 685 -31.43 -5.62 -0.84
N LYS A 686 -32.37 -5.73 -1.78
CA LYS A 686 -32.23 -6.56 -2.97
C LYS A 686 -32.39 -5.72 -4.23
N VAL A 687 -31.60 -6.04 -5.25
CA VAL A 687 -31.67 -5.41 -6.58
C VAL A 687 -31.61 -6.49 -7.65
N THR A 688 -32.37 -6.34 -8.74
CA THR A 688 -32.39 -7.30 -9.84
C THR A 688 -31.71 -6.70 -11.06
N LEU A 689 -30.74 -7.42 -11.64
CA LEU A 689 -29.99 -7.01 -12.83
C LEU A 689 -30.28 -7.89 -14.05
#